data_AF-A0A9P5VE59-F1
#
_entry.id   AF-A0A9P5VE59-F1
#
_cell.length_a   1.000
_cell.length_b   1.000
_cell.length_c   1.000
_cell.angle_alpha   90.00
_cell.angle_beta   90.00
_cell.angle_gamma   90.00
#
_symmetry.space_group_name_H-M   'P 1'
#
loop_
_entity.id
_entity.type
_entity.pdbx_description
1 polymer ?
#
loop_
_entity_poly.entity_id
_entity_poly.type
_entity_poly.pdbx_seq_one_letter_code
_entity_poly.pdbx_strand_id
1 'polypeptide(L)'
;MLDINLFLEERGGEPELIRESQRRRHESVEIVDEIIALYEDWKTTRFSLDQLNKKSNAIQKEIGMKMKKKEDASELIQARADCKKEQDALELDVKAKEALWNAKLGTVGNLVHDSVPISDNEDNNVVERTYFHNGKEPEHTPKLYSHDELLYRLGGYDPERGNKVASHRGYFLVNAGVELNMALVNYGLSFLGKRNYTKLQTPYFMKKEAMAQTAQLSQFDEELYKVNGENEDMYLIATSEQPISAFHANEWFEQPKEQLPVKYAGYSTCFRKEAGAHGRDTWGIFRVHQFEKIEQFCLTEPEKSWEMFDHMIENSEDFYKSLGLSYRVVSIVSGALNNAAAKKYDLEAWFPFQGAYKELVSCSNCTDYQSRNLEIRCGIKKMGDREKKYVHCLNSTLTATTRTLSCILENYQTPDGVRVPEVLIPYMDGKDFLPFVRELKQPKTLYRSEMVFSEDEKRRCGWNGSGIMINDSNNVVLAVLGAVGNGKSSTLNSIIQEPLFQSGRSVTAVTKQIGSCVRPWRLPDVRRMVHIVDTPGMCESTYKDVENVHLMVEFFKRLSHGVSAFILVFNIHNTRLDEYTKNMLRLFERLLGPQFWKHVVIVFTHVDEDQRDYLEDNIEALSDPVDGFVSVLNQWFKLPYQPPVVFLSNSNTRSSMYARDCFLELYEAVVSVEEGARRAKFTCTFFQEMNNRMGVAQDNFIVQSIRTAAVSVPQMIQSGTKNVVSACSVM
;
A
#
# COMPACT_ATOMS: atom_id res chain seq x y z
N MET A 1 -17.09 17.45 -2.44
CA MET A 1 -16.47 18.53 -1.63
C MET A 1 -17.47 19.01 -0.60
N LEU A 2 -16.99 19.64 0.47
CA LEU A 2 -17.84 20.34 1.43
C LEU A 2 -18.38 21.66 0.84
N ASP A 3 -19.49 22.16 1.39
CA ASP A 3 -20.03 23.48 1.05
C ASP A 3 -19.15 24.59 1.62
N ILE A 4 -18.76 25.58 0.83
CA ILE A 4 -18.02 26.74 1.30
C ILE A 4 -18.78 27.50 2.40
N ASN A 5 -20.12 27.51 2.38
CA ASN A 5 -20.90 28.16 3.41
C ASN A 5 -20.70 27.53 4.80
N LEU A 6 -20.31 26.25 4.90
CA LEU A 6 -19.98 25.62 6.18
C LEU A 6 -18.72 26.22 6.84
N PHE A 7 -17.84 26.83 6.04
CA PHE A 7 -16.62 27.49 6.52
C PHE A 7 -16.85 28.94 6.97
N LEU A 8 -18.04 29.50 6.75
CA LEU A 8 -18.30 30.94 6.90
C LEU A 8 -19.36 31.19 7.97
N GLU A 9 -18.94 31.65 9.15
CA GLU A 9 -19.84 31.95 10.27
C GLU A 9 -20.88 33.02 9.90
N GLU A 10 -20.53 34.01 9.08
CA GLU A 10 -21.46 35.05 8.65
C GLU A 10 -22.56 34.54 7.71
N ARG A 11 -22.38 33.32 7.18
CA ARG A 11 -23.39 32.60 6.38
C ARG A 11 -24.10 31.50 7.16
N GLY A 12 -23.86 31.40 8.47
CA GLY A 12 -24.46 30.39 9.34
C GLY A 12 -23.73 29.05 9.34
N GLY A 13 -22.51 29.00 8.79
CA GLY A 13 -21.63 27.83 8.90
C GLY A 13 -21.00 27.68 10.29
N GLU A 14 -20.51 26.49 10.58
CA GLU A 14 -19.80 26.16 11.82
C GLU A 14 -18.40 25.62 11.49
N PRO A 15 -17.38 26.48 11.29
CA PRO A 15 -16.05 26.05 10.85
C PRO A 15 -15.37 25.10 11.83
N GLU A 16 -15.73 25.20 13.12
CA GLU A 16 -15.21 24.31 14.15
C GLU A 16 -15.64 22.86 13.96
N LEU A 17 -16.81 22.58 13.37
CA LEU A 17 -17.19 21.21 13.00
C LEU A 17 -16.23 20.62 11.97
N ILE A 18 -15.77 21.45 11.03
CA ILE A 18 -14.81 21.03 10.01
C ILE A 18 -13.44 20.81 10.64
N ARG A 19 -12.99 21.72 11.52
CA ARG A 19 -11.73 21.55 12.27
C ARG A 19 -11.75 20.27 13.10
N GLU A 20 -12.84 19.99 13.82
CA GLU A 20 -12.98 18.77 14.59
C GLU A 20 -12.96 17.51 13.70
N SER A 21 -13.66 17.55 12.56
CA SER A 21 -13.59 16.46 11.58
C SER A 21 -12.16 16.24 11.06
N GLN A 22 -11.40 17.31 10.78
CA GLN A 22 -9.99 17.21 10.39
C GLN A 22 -9.12 16.61 11.51
N ARG A 23 -9.30 17.02 12.76
CA ARG A 23 -8.60 16.42 13.91
C ARG A 23 -8.88 14.92 14.00
N ARG A 24 -10.14 14.52 13.85
CA ARG A 24 -10.54 13.11 13.85
C ARG A 24 -9.90 12.35 12.70
N ARG A 25 -9.75 12.95 11.52
CA ARG A 25 -9.04 12.37 10.37
C ARG A 25 -7.52 12.36 10.50
N HIS A 26 -6.96 12.94 11.56
CA HIS A 26 -5.51 13.15 11.72
C HIS A 26 -4.91 14.07 10.64
N GLU A 27 -5.73 14.98 10.11
CA GLU A 27 -5.36 15.94 9.08
C GLU A 27 -5.20 17.35 9.66
N SER A 28 -4.51 18.22 8.92
CA SER A 28 -4.28 19.61 9.32
C SER A 28 -5.60 20.38 9.47
N VAL A 29 -5.73 21.11 10.59
CA VAL A 29 -6.88 22.00 10.87
C VAL A 29 -6.69 23.37 10.26
N GLU A 30 -5.43 23.78 10.05
CA GLU A 30 -5.02 25.06 9.47
C GLU A 30 -5.59 25.25 8.06
N ILE A 31 -5.85 24.14 7.35
CA ILE A 31 -6.51 24.14 6.04
C ILE A 31 -7.84 24.91 6.04
N VAL A 32 -8.58 24.88 7.15
CA VAL A 32 -9.87 25.56 7.29
C VAL A 32 -9.68 27.07 7.24
N ASP A 33 -8.71 27.58 8.01
CA ASP A 33 -8.40 29.01 8.06
C ASP A 33 -7.75 29.51 6.76
N GLU A 34 -6.91 28.67 6.13
CA GLU A 34 -6.34 28.94 4.80
C GLU A 34 -7.45 29.12 3.76
N ILE A 35 -8.44 28.23 3.72
CA ILE A 35 -9.56 28.30 2.77
C ILE A 35 -10.40 29.56 3.01
N ILE A 36 -10.70 29.88 4.28
CA ILE A 36 -11.44 31.09 4.64
C ILE A 36 -10.69 32.34 4.16
N ALA A 37 -9.38 32.41 4.39
CA ALA A 37 -8.55 33.54 3.96
C ALA A 37 -8.51 33.68 2.43
N LEU A 38 -8.33 32.57 1.71
CA LEU A 38 -8.34 32.55 0.23
C LEU A 38 -9.70 32.97 -0.33
N TYR A 39 -10.80 32.54 0.31
CA TYR A 39 -12.14 32.92 -0.09
C TYR A 39 -12.41 34.41 0.16
N GLU A 40 -11.97 34.97 1.29
CA GLU A 40 -12.12 36.41 1.58
C GLU A 40 -11.29 37.30 0.64
N ASP A 41 -10.09 36.87 0.27
CA ASP A 41 -9.28 37.56 -0.75
C ASP A 41 -9.96 37.53 -2.14
N TRP A 42 -10.50 36.38 -2.53
CA TRP A 42 -11.32 36.26 -3.76
C TRP A 42 -12.55 37.19 -3.70
N LYS A 43 -13.30 37.18 -2.60
CA LYS A 43 -14.50 38.00 -2.40
C LYS A 43 -14.20 39.50 -2.45
N THR A 44 -13.10 39.93 -1.85
CA THR A 44 -12.63 41.32 -1.89
C THR A 44 -12.26 41.74 -3.32
N THR A 45 -11.51 40.89 -4.02
CA THR A 45 -11.11 41.13 -5.42
C THR A 45 -12.33 41.18 -6.35
N ARG A 46 -13.28 40.27 -6.16
CA ARG A 46 -14.53 40.23 -6.91
C ARG A 46 -15.37 41.48 -6.69
N PHE A 47 -15.45 41.95 -5.45
CA PHE A 47 -16.14 43.20 -5.12
C PHE A 47 -15.48 44.41 -5.82
N SER A 48 -14.15 44.49 -5.83
CA SER A 48 -13.42 45.54 -6.57
C SER A 48 -13.73 45.52 -8.07
N LEU A 49 -13.77 44.33 -8.68
CA LEU A 49 -14.18 44.18 -10.08
C LEU A 49 -15.62 44.66 -10.30
N ASP A 50 -16.55 44.32 -9.40
CA ASP A 50 -17.95 44.77 -9.49
C ASP A 50 -18.10 46.31 -9.36
N GLN A 51 -17.29 46.94 -8.50
CA GLN A 51 -17.25 48.42 -8.40
C GLN A 51 -16.68 49.05 -9.68
N LEU A 52 -15.61 48.47 -10.24
CA LEU A 52 -15.02 48.94 -11.49
C LEU A 52 -15.98 48.77 -12.67
N ASN A 53 -16.74 47.67 -12.71
CA ASN A 53 -17.82 47.44 -13.68
C ASN A 53 -18.91 48.52 -13.58
N LYS A 54 -19.34 48.88 -12.36
CA LYS A 54 -20.29 49.98 -12.14
C LYS A 54 -19.73 51.31 -12.64
N LYS A 55 -18.47 51.62 -12.34
CA LYS A 55 -17.79 52.84 -12.78
C LYS A 55 -17.66 52.91 -14.31
N SER A 56 -17.19 51.83 -14.94
CA SER A 56 -17.06 51.72 -16.40
C SER A 56 -18.40 51.91 -17.12
N ASN A 57 -19.48 51.33 -16.57
CA ASN A 57 -20.85 51.52 -17.08
C ASN A 57 -21.36 52.95 -16.90
N ALA A 58 -21.01 53.64 -15.82
CA ALA A 58 -21.35 55.05 -15.61
C ALA A 58 -20.62 55.95 -16.62
N ILE A 59 -19.31 55.77 -16.80
CA ILE A 59 -18.51 56.49 -17.81
C ILE A 59 -19.10 56.26 -19.21
N GLN A 60 -19.51 55.03 -19.53
CA GLN A 60 -20.11 54.73 -20.83
C GLN A 60 -21.43 55.48 -21.06
N LYS A 61 -22.25 55.66 -20.02
CA LYS A 61 -23.47 56.48 -20.11
C LYS A 61 -23.13 57.94 -20.36
N GLU A 62 -22.12 58.48 -19.67
CA GLU A 62 -21.67 59.87 -19.84
C GLU A 62 -21.10 60.15 -21.23
N ILE A 63 -20.29 59.24 -21.78
CA ILE A 63 -19.81 59.29 -23.18
C ILE A 63 -21.02 59.37 -24.12
N GLY A 64 -22.02 58.51 -23.94
CA GLY A 64 -23.24 58.52 -24.74
C GLY A 64 -24.02 59.84 -24.65
N MET A 65 -24.02 60.51 -23.49
CA MET A 65 -24.63 61.82 -23.31
C MET A 65 -23.84 62.94 -24.02
N LYS A 66 -22.51 62.99 -23.86
CA LYS A 66 -21.66 64.00 -24.51
C LYS A 66 -21.68 63.88 -26.04
N MET A 67 -21.62 62.66 -26.56
CA MET A 67 -21.69 62.41 -28.01
C MET A 67 -23.04 62.85 -28.61
N LYS A 68 -24.16 62.67 -27.88
CA LYS A 68 -25.48 63.21 -28.28
C LYS A 68 -25.51 64.74 -28.31
N LYS A 69 -24.78 65.39 -27.40
CA LYS A 69 -24.65 66.86 -27.32
C LYS A 69 -23.57 67.44 -28.26
N LYS A 70 -22.84 66.59 -29.00
CA LYS A 70 -21.69 66.98 -29.84
C LYS A 70 -20.55 67.65 -29.06
N GLU A 71 -20.37 67.28 -27.80
CA GLU A 71 -19.29 67.74 -26.93
C GLU A 71 -18.07 66.79 -27.01
N ASP A 72 -16.87 67.28 -26.67
CA ASP A 72 -15.66 66.46 -26.61
C ASP A 72 -15.72 65.44 -25.44
N ALA A 73 -15.55 64.17 -25.79
CA ALA A 73 -15.55 63.03 -24.88
C ALA A 73 -14.19 62.32 -24.81
N SER A 74 -13.13 62.87 -25.42
CA SER A 74 -11.81 62.23 -25.55
C SER A 74 -11.24 61.78 -24.20
N GLU A 75 -11.34 62.62 -23.16
CA GLU A 75 -10.90 62.28 -21.79
C GLU A 75 -11.69 61.11 -21.18
N LEU A 76 -13.02 61.08 -21.38
CA LEU A 76 -13.87 60.00 -20.87
C LEU A 76 -13.63 58.69 -21.64
N ILE A 77 -13.34 58.76 -22.93
CA ILE A 77 -12.96 57.62 -23.75
C ILE A 77 -11.64 57.03 -23.24
N GLN A 78 -10.64 57.88 -22.94
CA GLN A 78 -9.37 57.43 -22.37
C GLN A 78 -9.57 56.83 -20.98
N ALA A 79 -10.32 57.50 -20.09
CA ALA A 79 -10.63 56.98 -18.75
C ALA A 79 -11.36 55.63 -18.80
N ARG A 80 -12.24 55.41 -19.80
CA ARG A 80 -12.89 54.12 -20.04
C ARG A 80 -11.91 53.06 -20.53
N ALA A 81 -10.98 53.42 -21.42
CA ALA A 81 -9.94 52.51 -21.89
C ALA A 81 -9.02 52.05 -20.75
N ASP A 82 -8.68 52.96 -19.83
CA ASP A 82 -7.88 52.63 -18.65
C ASP A 82 -8.66 51.78 -17.65
N CYS A 83 -9.95 52.07 -17.42
CA CYS A 83 -10.83 51.19 -16.64
C CYS A 83 -10.91 49.78 -17.26
N LYS A 84 -10.94 49.68 -18.60
CA LYS A 84 -11.03 48.37 -19.27
C LYS A 84 -9.77 47.53 -19.05
N LYS A 85 -8.58 48.12 -19.08
CA LYS A 85 -7.32 47.42 -18.76
C LYS A 85 -7.33 46.86 -17.33
N GLU A 86 -7.79 47.66 -16.37
CA GLU A 86 -7.89 47.26 -14.97
C GLU A 86 -8.98 46.18 -14.76
N GLN A 87 -10.10 46.26 -15.50
CA GLN A 87 -11.13 45.21 -15.52
C GLN A 87 -10.54 43.88 -16.00
N ASP A 88 -9.81 43.88 -17.11
CA ASP A 88 -9.24 42.66 -17.70
C ASP A 88 -8.22 42.01 -16.75
N ALA A 89 -7.41 42.82 -16.05
CA ALA A 89 -6.47 42.34 -15.04
C ALA A 89 -7.20 41.73 -13.82
N LEU A 90 -8.20 42.42 -13.28
CA LEU A 90 -9.00 41.92 -12.15
C LEU A 90 -9.83 40.69 -12.52
N GLU A 91 -10.33 40.59 -13.75
CA GLU A 91 -11.05 39.40 -14.22
C GLU A 91 -10.16 38.16 -14.22
N LEU A 92 -8.89 38.29 -14.61
CA LEU A 92 -7.91 37.21 -14.53
C LEU A 92 -7.58 36.85 -13.08
N ASP A 93 -7.39 37.85 -12.22
CA ASP A 93 -7.08 37.64 -10.80
C ASP A 93 -8.23 36.95 -10.05
N VAL A 94 -9.48 37.38 -10.30
CA VAL A 94 -10.69 36.73 -9.75
C VAL A 94 -10.75 35.26 -10.16
N LYS A 95 -10.51 34.94 -11.43
CA LYS A 95 -10.51 33.55 -11.92
C LYS A 95 -9.41 32.72 -11.28
N ALA A 96 -8.20 33.27 -11.16
CA ALA A 96 -7.07 32.59 -10.55
C ALA A 96 -7.31 32.29 -9.06
N LYS A 97 -7.79 33.29 -8.30
CA LYS A 97 -8.15 33.13 -6.90
C LYS A 97 -9.32 32.16 -6.70
N GLU A 98 -10.31 32.20 -7.60
CA GLU A 98 -11.43 31.26 -7.58
C GLU A 98 -10.99 29.81 -7.77
N ALA A 99 -10.11 29.57 -8.74
CA ALA A 99 -9.53 28.25 -8.98
C ALA A 99 -8.71 27.77 -7.77
N LEU A 100 -7.93 28.68 -7.16
CA LEU A 100 -7.06 28.36 -6.03
C LEU A 100 -7.85 27.93 -4.79
N TRP A 101 -8.84 28.72 -4.35
CA TRP A 101 -9.61 28.37 -3.15
C TRP A 101 -10.47 27.13 -3.38
N ASN A 102 -11.04 26.95 -4.58
CA ASN A 102 -11.81 25.75 -4.92
C ASN A 102 -10.94 24.48 -4.94
N ALA A 103 -9.73 24.56 -5.50
CA ALA A 103 -8.80 23.42 -5.51
C ALA A 103 -8.43 23.01 -4.08
N LYS A 104 -8.16 23.99 -3.21
CA LYS A 104 -7.86 23.77 -1.79
C LYS A 104 -9.07 23.20 -1.03
N LEU A 105 -10.27 23.71 -1.29
CA LEU A 105 -11.50 23.15 -0.72
C LEU A 105 -11.71 21.68 -1.12
N GLY A 106 -11.34 21.31 -2.35
CA GLY A 106 -11.40 19.93 -2.84
C GLY A 106 -10.49 18.94 -2.12
N THR A 107 -9.51 19.41 -1.33
CA THR A 107 -8.63 18.53 -0.54
C THR A 107 -9.20 18.19 0.84
N VAL A 108 -10.23 18.90 1.29
CA VAL A 108 -10.85 18.67 2.60
C VAL A 108 -11.82 17.48 2.52
N GLY A 109 -11.60 16.48 3.37
CA GLY A 109 -12.46 15.30 3.44
C GLY A 109 -13.87 15.62 3.94
N ASN A 110 -14.79 14.70 3.70
CA ASN A 110 -16.16 14.76 4.18
C ASN A 110 -16.20 14.80 5.72
N LEU A 111 -17.31 15.28 6.29
CA LEU A 111 -17.50 15.27 7.74
C LEU A 111 -17.57 13.83 8.24
N VAL A 112 -16.74 13.52 9.23
CA VAL A 112 -16.71 12.19 9.86
C VAL A 112 -17.95 12.01 10.73
N HIS A 113 -18.72 10.95 10.49
CA HIS A 113 -19.90 10.63 11.30
C HIS A 113 -19.52 10.32 12.75
N ASP A 114 -20.33 10.73 13.73
CA ASP A 114 -20.01 10.61 15.17
C ASP A 114 -19.73 9.18 15.64
N SER A 115 -20.35 8.19 14.99
CA SER A 115 -20.13 6.78 15.33
C SER A 115 -18.81 6.20 14.83
N VAL A 116 -18.00 6.95 14.07
CA VAL A 116 -16.74 6.44 13.50
C VAL A 116 -15.66 6.37 14.59
N PRO A 117 -14.98 5.23 14.76
CA PRO A 117 -13.91 5.09 15.74
C PRO A 117 -12.73 6.00 15.38
N ILE A 118 -12.21 6.74 16.36
CA ILE A 118 -11.15 7.73 16.13
C ILE A 118 -9.78 7.05 16.28
N SER A 119 -9.08 6.87 15.15
CA SER A 119 -7.73 6.34 15.12
C SER A 119 -7.08 6.53 13.75
N ASP A 120 -5.74 6.57 13.74
CA ASP A 120 -4.91 6.56 12.52
C ASP A 120 -4.29 5.17 12.24
N ASN A 121 -4.75 4.14 12.95
CA ASN A 121 -4.28 2.77 12.76
C ASN A 121 -5.44 1.83 12.46
N GLU A 122 -5.43 1.21 11.27
CA GLU A 122 -6.42 0.22 10.85
C GLU A 122 -6.48 -1.02 11.76
N ASP A 123 -5.42 -1.32 12.53
CA ASP A 123 -5.46 -2.37 13.56
C ASP A 123 -6.52 -2.08 14.65
N ASN A 124 -6.92 -0.82 14.79
CA ASN A 124 -7.98 -0.37 15.72
C ASN A 124 -9.37 -0.33 15.07
N ASN A 125 -9.54 -0.86 13.86
CA ASN A 125 -10.86 -1.05 13.26
C ASN A 125 -11.74 -1.87 14.23
N VAL A 126 -12.96 -1.39 14.46
CA VAL A 126 -13.88 -2.00 15.44
C VAL A 126 -14.67 -3.10 14.75
N VAL A 127 -14.65 -4.32 15.30
CA VAL A 127 -15.52 -5.40 14.83
C VAL A 127 -16.95 -5.13 15.30
N GLU A 128 -17.84 -4.82 14.36
CA GLU A 128 -19.24 -4.51 14.63
C GLU A 128 -20.06 -5.80 14.83
N ARG A 129 -19.77 -6.81 14.02
CA ARG A 129 -20.43 -8.11 14.04
C ARG A 129 -19.62 -9.18 13.33
N THR A 130 -19.83 -10.43 13.73
CA THR A 130 -19.18 -11.60 13.15
C THR A 130 -20.23 -12.64 12.79
N TYR A 131 -20.09 -13.24 11.62
CA TYR A 131 -20.91 -14.35 11.15
C TYR A 131 -20.05 -15.60 10.93
N PHE A 132 -20.46 -16.69 11.55
CA PHE A 132 -19.85 -18.00 11.38
C PHE A 132 -20.78 -18.91 10.58
N HIS A 133 -20.32 -19.37 9.43
CA HIS A 133 -21.06 -20.35 8.64
C HIS A 133 -21.29 -21.63 9.48
N ASN A 134 -22.52 -22.13 9.49
CA ASN A 134 -22.98 -23.25 10.33
C ASN A 134 -22.74 -23.08 11.84
N GLY A 135 -22.57 -21.83 12.32
CA GLY A 135 -22.35 -21.54 13.74
C GLY A 135 -20.98 -21.98 14.27
N LYS A 136 -20.04 -22.37 13.40
CA LYS A 136 -18.71 -22.80 13.79
C LYS A 136 -17.67 -21.74 13.42
N GLU A 137 -16.96 -21.24 14.43
CA GLU A 137 -15.81 -20.36 14.20
C GLU A 137 -14.77 -21.08 13.33
N PRO A 138 -14.31 -20.45 12.23
CA PRO A 138 -13.39 -21.10 11.33
C PRO A 138 -12.00 -21.19 11.96
N GLU A 139 -11.39 -22.38 11.89
CA GLU A 139 -10.07 -22.64 12.44
C GLU A 139 -9.01 -22.59 11.34
N HIS A 140 -7.83 -22.05 11.66
CA HIS A 140 -6.68 -22.15 10.77
C HIS A 140 -6.30 -23.64 10.62
N THR A 141 -6.36 -24.15 9.40
CA THR A 141 -6.10 -25.56 9.12
C THR A 141 -4.71 -25.69 8.48
N PRO A 142 -3.68 -26.13 9.23
CA PRO A 142 -2.36 -26.33 8.66
C PRO A 142 -2.45 -27.42 7.57
N LYS A 143 -1.84 -27.15 6.40
CA LYS A 143 -1.78 -28.01 5.18
C LYS A 143 -2.86 -27.80 4.11
N LEU A 144 -3.72 -26.79 4.23
CA LEU A 144 -4.57 -26.39 3.09
C LEU A 144 -3.74 -25.75 1.97
N TYR A 145 -4.23 -25.82 0.73
CA TYR A 145 -3.63 -25.12 -0.40
C TYR A 145 -4.09 -23.66 -0.42
N SER A 146 -3.22 -22.77 -0.89
CA SER A 146 -3.60 -21.38 -1.17
C SER A 146 -4.47 -21.29 -2.42
N HIS A 147 -5.28 -20.24 -2.54
CA HIS A 147 -6.14 -20.05 -3.71
C HIS A 147 -5.42 -20.11 -5.05
N ASP A 148 -4.17 -19.65 -5.13
CA ASP A 148 -3.39 -19.66 -6.37
C ASP A 148 -2.91 -21.07 -6.75
N GLU A 149 -2.54 -21.89 -5.77
CA GLU A 149 -2.26 -23.30 -5.98
C GLU A 149 -3.52 -24.04 -6.44
N LEU A 150 -4.66 -23.76 -5.81
CA LEU A 150 -5.95 -24.35 -6.19
C LEU A 150 -6.33 -23.96 -7.62
N LEU A 151 -6.27 -22.67 -7.99
CA LEU A 151 -6.49 -22.23 -9.37
C LEU A 151 -5.55 -22.93 -10.36
N TYR A 152 -4.28 -23.12 -10.00
CA TYR A 152 -3.32 -23.80 -10.86
C TYR A 152 -3.74 -25.25 -11.10
N ARG A 153 -4.03 -25.99 -10.01
CA ARG A 153 -4.40 -27.41 -10.04
C ARG A 153 -5.71 -27.65 -10.76
N LEU A 154 -6.67 -26.73 -10.66
CA LEU A 154 -7.92 -26.76 -11.43
C LEU A 154 -7.72 -26.47 -12.93
N GLY A 155 -6.50 -26.12 -13.35
CA GLY A 155 -6.27 -25.58 -14.69
C GLY A 155 -7.04 -24.28 -14.93
N GLY A 156 -7.38 -23.58 -13.86
CA GLY A 156 -8.28 -22.43 -13.79
C GLY A 156 -7.63 -21.11 -14.14
N TYR A 157 -6.29 -21.03 -14.12
CA TYR A 157 -5.57 -19.83 -14.51
C TYR A 157 -4.15 -20.12 -15.02
N ASP A 158 -3.54 -19.11 -15.64
CA ASP A 158 -2.16 -19.10 -16.12
C ASP A 158 -1.44 -17.80 -15.72
N PRO A 159 -0.68 -17.81 -14.60
CA PRO A 159 0.07 -16.65 -14.14
C PRO A 159 1.38 -16.44 -14.92
N GLU A 160 1.99 -17.50 -15.47
CA GLU A 160 3.26 -17.41 -16.19
C GLU A 160 3.06 -16.65 -17.52
N ARG A 161 2.03 -17.03 -18.29
CA ARG A 161 1.68 -16.34 -19.53
C ARG A 161 1.05 -14.98 -19.26
N GLY A 162 0.32 -14.82 -18.16
CA GLY A 162 -0.19 -13.53 -17.72
C GLY A 162 0.93 -12.52 -17.47
N ASN A 163 1.94 -12.92 -16.70
CA ASN A 163 3.11 -12.07 -16.44
C ASN A 163 3.90 -11.76 -17.71
N LYS A 164 4.08 -12.74 -18.59
CA LYS A 164 4.73 -12.51 -19.89
C LYS A 164 4.01 -11.44 -20.74
N VAL A 165 2.69 -11.37 -20.68
CA VAL A 165 1.89 -10.46 -21.52
C VAL A 165 1.68 -9.09 -20.88
N ALA A 166 1.41 -9.05 -19.56
CA ALA A 166 0.98 -7.84 -18.85
C ALA A 166 1.88 -7.48 -17.64
N SER A 167 3.05 -8.10 -17.52
CA SER A 167 3.97 -7.95 -16.38
C SER A 167 3.39 -8.47 -15.05
N HIS A 168 4.05 -8.15 -13.94
CA HIS A 168 3.62 -8.47 -12.58
C HIS A 168 2.11 -8.20 -12.37
N ARG A 169 1.43 -9.08 -11.62
CA ARG A 169 -0.05 -9.11 -11.43
C ARG A 169 -0.88 -9.41 -12.69
N GLY A 170 -0.27 -9.64 -13.86
CA GLY A 170 -0.94 -10.17 -15.04
C GLY A 170 -1.32 -11.64 -14.91
N TYR A 171 -2.53 -12.01 -15.34
CA TYR A 171 -3.03 -13.40 -15.30
C TYR A 171 -3.99 -13.67 -16.47
N PHE A 172 -4.14 -14.94 -16.83
CA PHE A 172 -5.27 -15.42 -17.64
C PHE A 172 -6.14 -16.35 -16.79
N LEU A 173 -7.46 -16.16 -16.78
CA LEU A 173 -8.37 -17.22 -16.36
C LEU A 173 -8.58 -18.19 -17.51
N VAL A 174 -8.72 -19.47 -17.19
CA VAL A 174 -8.87 -20.58 -18.15
C VAL A 174 -9.91 -21.56 -17.62
N ASN A 175 -10.74 -22.14 -18.49
CA ASN A 175 -11.70 -23.19 -18.15
C ASN A 175 -12.50 -22.89 -16.87
N ALA A 176 -12.37 -23.71 -15.82
CA ALA A 176 -13.07 -23.58 -14.55
C ALA A 176 -12.91 -22.20 -13.88
N GLY A 177 -11.79 -21.51 -14.09
CA GLY A 177 -11.60 -20.15 -13.57
C GLY A 177 -12.46 -19.12 -14.31
N VAL A 178 -12.64 -19.26 -15.62
CA VAL A 178 -13.55 -18.41 -16.41
C VAL A 178 -15.00 -18.70 -16.02
N GLU A 179 -15.37 -19.98 -15.96
CA GLU A 179 -16.72 -20.41 -15.59
C GLU A 179 -17.11 -19.87 -14.21
N LEU A 180 -16.25 -20.05 -13.20
CA LEU A 180 -16.51 -19.59 -11.83
C LEU A 180 -16.59 -18.06 -11.72
N ASN A 181 -15.74 -17.33 -12.46
CA ASN A 181 -15.81 -15.88 -12.51
C ASN A 181 -17.14 -15.40 -13.11
N MET A 182 -17.56 -15.98 -14.24
CA MET A 182 -18.83 -15.64 -14.89
C MET A 182 -20.03 -16.06 -14.02
N ALA A 183 -19.94 -17.17 -13.29
CA ALA A 183 -20.96 -17.59 -12.34
C ALA A 183 -21.15 -16.57 -11.21
N LEU A 184 -20.06 -16.04 -10.65
CA LEU A 184 -20.11 -14.98 -9.64
C LEU A 184 -20.71 -13.68 -10.18
N VAL A 185 -20.31 -13.25 -11.39
CA VAL A 185 -20.88 -12.07 -12.06
C VAL A 185 -22.40 -12.23 -12.23
N ASN A 186 -22.83 -13.35 -12.80
CA ASN A 186 -24.24 -13.61 -13.07
C ASN A 186 -25.06 -13.76 -11.79
N TYR A 187 -24.52 -14.45 -10.78
CA TYR A 187 -25.15 -14.59 -9.48
C TYR A 187 -25.30 -13.24 -8.77
N GLY A 188 -24.24 -12.42 -8.72
CA GLY A 188 -24.28 -11.09 -8.11
C GLY A 188 -25.31 -10.17 -8.75
N LEU A 189 -25.35 -10.10 -10.09
CA LEU A 189 -26.36 -9.32 -10.81
C LEU A 189 -27.78 -9.84 -10.57
N SER A 190 -27.97 -11.16 -10.57
CA SER A 190 -29.26 -11.79 -10.25
C SER A 190 -29.71 -11.48 -8.82
N PHE A 191 -28.79 -11.55 -7.87
CA PHE A 191 -29.02 -11.33 -6.45
C PHE A 191 -29.52 -9.92 -6.14
N LEU A 192 -28.89 -8.89 -6.73
CA LEU A 192 -29.33 -7.50 -6.61
C LEU A 192 -30.57 -7.20 -7.45
N GLY A 193 -30.71 -7.83 -8.63
CA GLY A 193 -31.90 -7.68 -9.46
C GLY A 193 -33.18 -8.12 -8.73
N LYS A 194 -33.12 -9.22 -7.96
CA LYS A 194 -34.22 -9.67 -7.08
C LYS A 194 -34.54 -8.69 -5.94
N ARG A 195 -33.66 -7.73 -5.66
CA ARG A 195 -33.82 -6.66 -4.65
C ARG A 195 -34.13 -5.30 -5.28
N ASN A 196 -34.64 -5.30 -6.51
CA ASN A 196 -35.04 -4.12 -7.28
C ASN A 196 -33.89 -3.12 -7.50
N TYR A 197 -32.67 -3.63 -7.71
CA TYR A 197 -31.58 -2.83 -8.27
C TYR A 197 -31.64 -2.93 -9.79
N THR A 198 -31.50 -1.81 -10.49
CA THR A 198 -31.36 -1.84 -11.94
C THR A 198 -29.94 -2.25 -12.32
N LYS A 199 -29.82 -3.31 -13.11
CA LYS A 199 -28.56 -3.83 -13.63
C LYS A 199 -27.98 -2.83 -14.62
N LEU A 200 -26.73 -2.43 -14.42
CA LEU A 200 -26.09 -1.39 -15.21
C LEU A 200 -24.66 -1.82 -15.55
N GLN A 201 -24.34 -1.89 -16.84
CA GLN A 201 -22.96 -1.99 -17.29
C GLN A 201 -22.45 -0.59 -17.64
N THR A 202 -21.29 -0.22 -17.11
CA THR A 202 -20.74 1.13 -17.29
C THR A 202 -19.72 1.17 -18.42
N PRO A 203 -19.45 2.34 -19.02
CA PRO A 203 -18.21 2.54 -19.78
C PRO A 203 -16.99 2.25 -18.90
N TYR A 204 -15.93 1.67 -19.47
CA TYR A 204 -14.71 1.31 -18.72
C TYR A 204 -13.65 2.39 -18.74
N PHE A 205 -13.93 3.51 -19.41
CA PHE A 205 -13.09 4.69 -19.44
C PHE A 205 -13.96 5.93 -19.28
N MET A 206 -13.40 6.97 -18.68
CA MET A 206 -14.03 8.27 -18.48
C MET A 206 -13.11 9.39 -18.99
N LYS A 207 -13.73 10.48 -19.45
CA LYS A 207 -13.01 11.73 -19.72
C LYS A 207 -12.34 12.25 -18.44
N LYS A 208 -11.20 12.93 -18.58
CA LYS A 208 -10.47 13.51 -17.45
C LYS A 208 -11.35 14.38 -16.57
N GLU A 209 -12.19 15.22 -17.16
CA GLU A 209 -13.06 16.17 -16.46
C GLU A 209 -14.09 15.43 -15.61
N ALA A 210 -14.73 14.39 -16.17
CA ALA A 210 -15.69 13.56 -15.44
C ALA A 210 -15.02 12.74 -14.33
N MET A 211 -13.83 12.20 -14.59
CA MET A 211 -13.05 11.48 -13.57
C MET A 211 -12.68 12.40 -12.40
N ALA A 212 -12.29 13.65 -12.67
CA ALA A 212 -11.89 14.62 -11.64
C ALA A 212 -13.03 15.01 -10.69
N GLN A 213 -14.28 14.81 -11.07
CA GLN A 213 -15.44 15.06 -10.20
C GLN A 213 -15.73 13.90 -9.25
N THR A 214 -15.23 12.70 -9.55
CA THR A 214 -15.58 11.44 -8.86
C THR A 214 -14.40 10.79 -8.13
N ALA A 215 -13.17 11.07 -8.57
CA ALA A 215 -11.92 10.58 -7.99
C ALA A 215 -11.16 11.71 -7.29
N GLN A 216 -10.37 11.35 -6.29
CA GLN A 216 -9.46 12.25 -5.58
C GLN A 216 -8.18 12.48 -6.40
N LEU A 217 -7.51 13.61 -6.18
CA LEU A 217 -6.27 13.96 -6.88
C LEU A 217 -5.17 12.90 -6.71
N SER A 218 -4.98 12.39 -5.50
CA SER A 218 -4.01 11.31 -5.20
C SER A 218 -4.25 10.05 -6.04
N GLN A 219 -5.51 9.73 -6.36
CA GLN A 219 -5.88 8.55 -7.12
C GLN A 219 -5.44 8.62 -8.59
N PHE A 220 -5.26 9.81 -9.17
CA PHE A 220 -4.81 9.95 -10.57
C PHE A 220 -3.41 9.37 -10.77
N ASP A 221 -2.50 9.64 -9.83
CA ASP A 221 -1.12 9.22 -9.94
C ASP A 221 -0.95 7.77 -9.47
N GLU A 222 -1.62 7.40 -8.38
CA GLU A 222 -1.40 6.13 -7.68
C GLU A 222 -2.31 4.99 -8.14
N GLU A 223 -3.57 5.26 -8.48
CA GLU A 223 -4.58 4.21 -8.71
C GLU A 223 -5.00 4.08 -10.19
N LEU A 224 -5.12 5.19 -10.92
CA LEU A 224 -5.78 5.22 -12.23
C LEU A 224 -4.82 5.05 -13.42
N TYR A 225 -5.16 4.15 -14.34
CA TYR A 225 -4.51 4.06 -15.64
C TYR A 225 -5.01 5.16 -16.58
N LYS A 226 -4.07 5.89 -17.20
CA LYS A 226 -4.35 6.91 -18.20
C LYS A 226 -4.24 6.35 -19.62
N VAL A 227 -5.20 6.67 -20.47
CA VAL A 227 -5.22 6.39 -21.90
C VAL A 227 -5.02 7.71 -22.63
N ASN A 228 -3.85 7.88 -23.26
CA ASN A 228 -3.55 9.07 -24.05
C ASN A 228 -4.15 8.89 -25.46
N GLY A 229 -5.06 9.78 -25.86
CA GLY A 229 -5.58 9.87 -27.23
C GLY A 229 -5.02 11.09 -27.97
N GLU A 230 -5.17 11.14 -29.30
CA GLU A 230 -4.70 12.28 -30.12
C GLU A 230 -5.39 13.61 -29.77
N ASN A 231 -6.65 13.55 -29.30
CA ASN A 231 -7.47 14.74 -29.05
C ASN A 231 -7.87 14.92 -27.58
N GLU A 232 -7.99 13.84 -26.79
CA GLU A 232 -8.41 13.91 -25.39
C GLU A 232 -7.78 12.77 -24.57
N ASP A 233 -7.41 13.09 -23.33
CA ASP A 233 -6.97 12.11 -22.34
C ASP A 233 -8.18 11.45 -21.67
N MET A 234 -8.15 10.12 -21.57
CA MET A 234 -9.15 9.35 -20.84
C MET A 234 -8.49 8.53 -19.73
N TYR A 235 -9.29 8.06 -18.78
CA TYR A 235 -8.83 7.22 -17.67
C TYR A 235 -9.66 5.96 -17.59
N LEU A 236 -9.00 4.80 -17.41
CA LEU A 236 -9.69 3.57 -17.08
C LEU A 236 -10.28 3.66 -15.67
N ILE A 237 -11.47 3.10 -15.48
CA ILE A 237 -12.17 3.16 -14.19
C ILE A 237 -11.54 2.19 -13.17
N ALA A 238 -11.39 2.63 -11.93
CA ALA A 238 -10.98 1.78 -10.80
C ALA A 238 -12.16 1.04 -10.14
N THR A 239 -13.39 1.44 -10.49
CA THR A 239 -14.66 0.93 -9.97
C THR A 239 -15.82 1.47 -10.83
N SER A 240 -16.91 0.72 -10.98
CA SER A 240 -18.15 1.20 -11.62
C SER A 240 -18.82 2.35 -10.85
N GLU A 241 -18.48 2.56 -9.58
CA GLU A 241 -18.90 3.74 -8.80
C GLU A 241 -18.58 5.07 -9.53
N GLN A 242 -17.39 5.19 -10.14
CA GLN A 242 -16.96 6.41 -10.81
C GLN A 242 -17.90 6.80 -11.97
N PRO A 243 -18.14 5.94 -12.98
CA PRO A 243 -19.08 6.27 -14.04
C PRO A 243 -20.54 6.32 -13.58
N ILE A 244 -20.96 5.55 -12.56
CA ILE A 244 -22.35 5.60 -12.07
C ILE A 244 -22.62 6.90 -11.32
N SER A 245 -21.68 7.40 -10.52
CA SER A 245 -21.82 8.70 -9.86
C SER A 245 -21.96 9.81 -10.90
N ALA A 246 -21.14 9.80 -11.96
CA ALA A 246 -21.23 10.75 -13.07
C ALA A 246 -22.47 10.58 -13.96
N PHE A 247 -23.16 9.44 -13.90
CA PHE A 247 -24.34 9.14 -14.73
C PHE A 247 -25.48 10.15 -14.52
N HIS A 248 -25.61 10.68 -13.30
CA HIS A 248 -26.62 11.67 -12.92
C HIS A 248 -26.07 13.11 -12.80
N ALA A 249 -24.88 13.38 -13.34
CA ALA A 249 -24.26 14.69 -13.21
C ALA A 249 -25.16 15.81 -13.77
N ASN A 250 -25.32 16.87 -12.99
CA ASN A 250 -26.19 18.03 -13.25
C ASN A 250 -27.70 17.75 -13.28
N GLU A 251 -28.15 16.58 -12.83
CA GLU A 251 -29.57 16.26 -12.74
C GLU A 251 -30.26 16.84 -11.49
N TRP A 252 -31.57 16.98 -11.57
CA TRP A 252 -32.41 17.47 -10.47
C TRP A 252 -33.62 16.56 -10.24
N PHE A 253 -33.67 15.89 -9.10
CA PHE A 253 -34.80 15.09 -8.64
C PHE A 253 -35.87 15.97 -7.99
N GLU A 254 -36.81 16.51 -8.77
CA GLU A 254 -37.84 17.45 -8.30
C GLU A 254 -38.87 16.80 -7.37
N GLN A 255 -39.08 15.49 -7.49
CA GLN A 255 -40.03 14.70 -6.68
C GLN A 255 -39.30 13.56 -5.95
N PRO A 256 -38.46 13.87 -4.94
CA PRO A 256 -37.57 12.89 -4.32
C PRO A 256 -38.29 11.68 -3.75
N LYS A 257 -39.47 11.87 -3.17
CA LYS A 257 -40.28 10.79 -2.58
C LYS A 257 -40.75 9.74 -3.59
N GLU A 258 -40.80 10.09 -4.87
CA GLU A 258 -41.23 9.20 -5.95
C GLU A 258 -40.04 8.66 -6.76
N GLN A 259 -38.98 9.47 -6.87
CA GLN A 259 -37.82 9.19 -7.72
C GLN A 259 -36.66 8.54 -6.94
N LEU A 260 -36.59 8.69 -5.62
CA LEU A 260 -35.54 8.15 -4.75
C LEU A 260 -36.12 7.09 -3.79
N PRO A 261 -35.33 6.08 -3.38
CA PRO A 261 -33.94 5.86 -3.77
C PRO A 261 -33.79 5.25 -5.16
N VAL A 262 -32.79 5.71 -5.91
CA VAL A 262 -32.32 5.02 -7.12
C VAL A 262 -31.24 4.03 -6.73
N LYS A 263 -31.31 2.79 -7.25
CA LYS A 263 -30.43 1.69 -6.88
C LYS A 263 -29.86 1.01 -8.12
N TYR A 264 -28.53 0.98 -8.24
CA TYR A 264 -27.82 0.37 -9.36
C TYR A 264 -26.98 -0.82 -8.95
N ALA A 265 -27.11 -1.91 -9.70
CA ALA A 265 -26.21 -3.06 -9.68
C ALA A 265 -25.19 -2.88 -10.82
N GLY A 266 -24.10 -2.18 -10.53
CA GLY A 266 -23.05 -1.80 -11.47
C GLY A 266 -22.08 -2.93 -11.75
N TYR A 267 -22.04 -3.43 -12.99
CA TYR A 267 -21.03 -4.38 -13.44
C TYR A 267 -19.95 -3.68 -14.27
N SER A 268 -18.69 -3.90 -13.90
CA SER A 268 -17.56 -3.51 -14.74
C SER A 268 -16.31 -4.36 -14.49
N THR A 269 -15.41 -4.33 -15.47
CA THR A 269 -13.99 -4.59 -15.24
C THR A 269 -13.36 -3.34 -14.61
N CYS A 270 -12.61 -3.53 -13.53
CA CYS A 270 -11.93 -2.49 -12.77
C CYS A 270 -10.43 -2.55 -13.04
N PHE A 271 -9.79 -1.39 -13.20
CA PHE A 271 -8.36 -1.26 -13.48
C PHE A 271 -7.67 -0.45 -12.38
N ARG A 272 -6.67 -1.03 -11.72
CA ARG A 272 -5.90 -0.37 -10.65
C ARG A 272 -4.40 -0.57 -10.83
N LYS A 273 -3.64 0.52 -10.78
CA LYS A 273 -2.17 0.49 -10.84
C LYS A 273 -1.54 -0.25 -9.66
N GLU A 274 -2.21 -0.29 -8.51
CA GLU A 274 -1.69 -0.87 -7.26
C GLU A 274 -0.30 -0.32 -6.87
N ALA A 275 -0.03 0.96 -7.21
CA ALA A 275 1.18 1.66 -6.80
C ALA A 275 1.13 1.82 -5.27
N GLY A 276 2.16 1.36 -4.56
CA GLY A 276 2.18 1.33 -3.08
C GLY A 276 1.79 -0.03 -2.45
N ALA A 277 1.35 -1.01 -3.25
CA ALA A 277 1.16 -2.39 -2.79
C ALA A 277 2.35 -3.31 -3.10
N HIS A 278 3.57 -2.75 -3.21
CA HIS A 278 4.77 -3.52 -3.55
C HIS A 278 4.98 -4.67 -2.56
N GLY A 279 5.02 -5.90 -3.09
CA GLY A 279 5.25 -7.11 -2.33
C GLY A 279 4.03 -7.69 -1.58
N ARG A 280 2.97 -6.91 -1.30
CA ARG A 280 1.77 -7.42 -0.62
C ARG A 280 0.85 -8.19 -1.58
N ASP A 281 0.32 -9.32 -1.12
CA ASP A 281 -0.62 -10.19 -1.86
C ASP A 281 -0.22 -10.40 -3.33
N THR A 282 1.04 -10.78 -3.56
CA THR A 282 1.64 -10.88 -4.91
C THR A 282 1.31 -12.18 -5.63
N TRP A 283 0.77 -13.16 -4.92
CA TRP A 283 0.47 -14.49 -5.45
C TRP A 283 -1.02 -14.65 -5.73
N GLY A 284 -1.33 -15.29 -6.86
CA GLY A 284 -2.72 -15.53 -7.28
C GLY A 284 -3.40 -14.31 -7.88
N ILE A 285 -4.70 -14.19 -7.59
CA ILE A 285 -5.58 -13.17 -8.18
C ILE A 285 -6.24 -12.26 -7.13
N PHE A 286 -5.83 -12.36 -5.85
CA PHE A 286 -6.41 -11.58 -4.76
C PHE A 286 -6.19 -10.06 -4.94
N ARG A 287 -5.00 -9.66 -5.41
CA ARG A 287 -4.66 -8.27 -5.71
C ARG A 287 -4.03 -8.18 -7.09
N VAL A 288 -4.76 -7.62 -8.05
CA VAL A 288 -4.41 -7.63 -9.48
C VAL A 288 -4.74 -6.30 -10.14
N HIS A 289 -4.13 -6.02 -11.30
CA HIS A 289 -4.38 -4.79 -12.03
C HIS A 289 -5.76 -4.73 -12.67
N GLN A 290 -6.35 -5.88 -12.96
CA GLN A 290 -7.64 -6.02 -13.64
C GLN A 290 -8.48 -7.03 -12.88
N PHE A 291 -9.74 -6.72 -12.58
CA PHE A 291 -10.69 -7.65 -11.96
C PHE A 291 -12.15 -7.22 -12.22
N GLU A 292 -13.10 -8.15 -12.19
CA GLU A 292 -14.52 -7.80 -12.27
C GLU A 292 -15.09 -7.47 -10.89
N LYS A 293 -16.05 -6.53 -10.87
CA LYS A 293 -16.76 -6.16 -9.65
C LYS A 293 -18.24 -5.92 -9.94
N ILE A 294 -19.09 -6.40 -9.03
CA ILE A 294 -20.50 -5.99 -8.91
C ILE A 294 -20.61 -4.99 -7.78
N GLU A 295 -21.02 -3.78 -8.12
CA GLU A 295 -21.15 -2.64 -7.22
C GLU A 295 -22.62 -2.35 -6.94
N GLN A 296 -22.93 -2.03 -5.69
CA GLN A 296 -24.18 -1.37 -5.31
C GLN A 296 -23.92 0.14 -5.28
N PHE A 297 -24.67 0.91 -6.05
CA PHE A 297 -24.63 2.37 -5.96
C PHE A 297 -26.03 2.91 -5.75
N CYS A 298 -26.22 3.73 -4.71
CA CYS A 298 -27.53 4.28 -4.37
C CYS A 298 -27.49 5.81 -4.27
N LEU A 299 -28.52 6.45 -4.82
CA LEU A 299 -28.83 7.85 -4.60
C LEU A 299 -30.07 7.93 -3.72
N THR A 300 -29.99 8.70 -2.64
CA THR A 300 -31.05 8.75 -1.61
C THR A 300 -31.41 10.17 -1.23
N GLU A 301 -32.60 10.36 -0.66
CA GLU A 301 -32.87 11.55 0.15
C GLU A 301 -31.90 11.58 1.35
N PRO A 302 -31.36 12.75 1.74
CA PRO A 302 -30.44 12.87 2.87
C PRO A 302 -30.92 12.18 4.15
N GLU A 303 -32.21 12.29 4.45
CA GLU A 303 -32.84 11.73 5.64
C GLU A 303 -32.91 10.19 5.64
N LYS A 304 -32.70 9.57 4.47
CA LYS A 304 -32.79 8.12 4.25
C LYS A 304 -31.45 7.44 3.99
N SER A 305 -30.35 8.21 3.93
CA SER A 305 -29.04 7.64 3.56
C SER A 305 -28.54 6.62 4.56
N TRP A 306 -28.71 6.85 5.87
CA TRP A 306 -28.21 5.92 6.90
C TRP A 306 -29.00 4.61 6.94
N GLU A 307 -30.32 4.68 6.72
CA GLU A 307 -31.14 3.48 6.52
C GLU A 307 -30.65 2.70 5.29
N MET A 308 -30.37 3.37 4.17
CA MET A 308 -29.83 2.72 2.97
C MET A 308 -28.43 2.15 3.18
N PHE A 309 -27.58 2.81 3.97
CA PHE A 309 -26.24 2.32 4.31
C PHE A 309 -26.32 0.95 5.00
N ASP A 310 -27.22 0.80 5.97
CA ASP A 310 -27.47 -0.47 6.65
C ASP A 310 -28.02 -1.52 5.68
N HIS A 311 -29.00 -1.18 4.84
CA HIS A 311 -29.51 -2.10 3.79
C HIS A 311 -28.43 -2.55 2.80
N MET A 312 -27.50 -1.67 2.42
CA MET A 312 -26.45 -1.98 1.45
C MET A 312 -25.40 -2.94 2.02
N ILE A 313 -25.01 -2.78 3.29
CA ILE A 313 -24.10 -3.74 3.94
C ILE A 313 -24.82 -5.07 4.22
N GLU A 314 -26.11 -5.04 4.59
CA GLU A 314 -26.92 -6.25 4.76
C GLU A 314 -27.05 -7.06 3.46
N ASN A 315 -27.22 -6.39 2.31
CA ASN A 315 -27.21 -7.05 1.01
C ASN A 315 -25.89 -7.80 0.76
N SER A 316 -24.76 -7.17 1.06
CA SER A 316 -23.45 -7.80 0.93
C SER A 316 -23.31 -8.98 1.90
N GLU A 317 -23.69 -8.81 3.17
CA GLU A 317 -23.72 -9.88 4.15
C GLU A 317 -24.54 -11.08 3.71
N ASP A 318 -25.79 -10.87 3.27
CA ASP A 318 -26.66 -11.93 2.78
C ASP A 318 -26.08 -12.65 1.56
N PHE A 319 -25.35 -11.93 0.70
CA PHE A 319 -24.63 -12.52 -0.42
C PHE A 319 -23.55 -13.50 0.06
N TYR A 320 -22.68 -13.10 1.01
CA TYR A 320 -21.64 -13.99 1.53
C TYR A 320 -22.19 -15.11 2.42
N LYS A 321 -23.30 -14.88 3.16
CA LYS A 321 -24.04 -15.95 3.86
C LYS A 321 -24.53 -17.01 2.88
N SER A 322 -25.11 -16.58 1.75
CA SER A 322 -25.60 -17.49 0.71
C SER A 322 -24.49 -18.29 0.01
N LEU A 323 -23.27 -17.75 -0.01
CA LEU A 323 -22.06 -18.44 -0.46
C LEU A 323 -21.45 -19.36 0.61
N GLY A 324 -22.02 -19.44 1.80
CA GLY A 324 -21.52 -20.27 2.90
C GLY A 324 -20.16 -19.83 3.44
N LEU A 325 -19.86 -18.53 3.42
CA LEU A 325 -18.58 -17.98 3.87
C LEU A 325 -18.71 -17.30 5.24
N SER A 326 -17.81 -17.62 6.17
CA SER A 326 -17.68 -16.90 7.44
C SER A 326 -17.01 -15.55 7.21
N TYR A 327 -17.48 -14.52 7.90
CA TYR A 327 -16.97 -13.15 7.76
C TYR A 327 -17.14 -12.34 9.04
N ARG A 328 -16.51 -11.17 9.08
CA ARG A 328 -16.79 -10.11 10.05
C ARG A 328 -17.02 -8.79 9.34
N VAL A 329 -17.86 -7.93 9.92
CA VAL A 329 -18.02 -6.55 9.48
C VAL A 329 -17.26 -5.66 10.44
N VAL A 330 -16.40 -4.81 9.90
CA VAL A 330 -15.56 -3.89 10.67
C VAL A 330 -15.87 -2.44 10.33
N SER A 331 -15.92 -1.58 11.35
CA SER A 331 -15.96 -0.14 11.20
C SER A 331 -14.57 0.40 11.00
N ILE A 332 -14.37 1.08 9.87
CA ILE A 332 -13.10 1.69 9.54
C ILE A 332 -12.87 2.93 10.40
N VAL A 333 -11.65 3.06 10.93
CA VAL A 333 -11.21 4.20 11.73
C VAL A 333 -11.13 5.48 10.91
N SER A 334 -11.27 6.61 11.58
CA SER A 334 -11.35 7.93 10.95
C SER A 334 -10.14 8.30 10.06
N GLY A 335 -8.92 7.95 10.44
CA GLY A 335 -7.70 8.22 9.66
C GLY A 335 -7.57 7.38 8.38
N ALA A 336 -8.26 6.25 8.31
CA ALA A 336 -8.27 5.37 7.13
C ALA A 336 -9.46 5.65 6.17
N LEU A 337 -10.33 6.61 6.51
CA LEU A 337 -11.42 7.00 5.61
C LEU A 337 -10.89 7.82 4.44
N ASN A 338 -11.29 7.44 3.24
CA ASN A 338 -11.07 8.28 2.07
C ASN A 338 -11.84 9.62 2.21
N ASN A 339 -11.47 10.63 1.42
CA ASN A 339 -12.10 11.96 1.51
C ASN A 339 -13.60 11.96 1.25
N ALA A 340 -14.16 11.00 0.51
CA ALA A 340 -15.59 11.00 0.21
C ALA A 340 -16.44 10.40 1.34
N ALA A 341 -15.94 9.39 2.05
CA ALA A 341 -16.70 8.65 3.04
C ALA A 341 -16.88 9.43 4.34
N ALA A 342 -18.13 9.58 4.79
CA ALA A 342 -18.46 10.04 6.14
C ALA A 342 -18.38 8.88 7.16
N LYS A 343 -18.68 7.66 6.70
CA LYS A 343 -18.55 6.39 7.44
C LYS A 343 -18.35 5.26 6.44
N LYS A 344 -17.56 4.25 6.81
CA LYS A 344 -17.26 3.08 6.00
C LYS A 344 -17.27 1.79 6.82
N TYR A 345 -17.87 0.74 6.25
CA TYR A 345 -17.82 -0.63 6.73
C TYR A 345 -17.11 -1.53 5.73
N ASP A 346 -16.20 -2.36 6.22
CA ASP A 346 -15.61 -3.44 5.42
C ASP A 346 -16.16 -4.79 5.88
N LEU A 347 -16.51 -5.65 4.92
CA LEU A 347 -16.78 -7.07 5.18
C LEU A 347 -15.52 -7.84 4.84
N GLU A 348 -14.95 -8.46 5.85
CA GLU A 348 -13.76 -9.29 5.73
C GLU A 348 -14.14 -10.76 5.89
N ALA A 349 -13.86 -11.57 4.87
CA ALA A 349 -14.16 -13.01 4.90
C ALA A 349 -12.95 -13.82 5.34
N TRP A 350 -13.19 -15.00 5.89
CA TRP A 350 -12.14 -15.88 6.39
C TRP A 350 -11.37 -16.58 5.25
N PHE A 351 -10.03 -16.55 5.32
CA PHE A 351 -9.12 -17.26 4.43
C PHE A 351 -8.38 -18.38 5.19
N PRO A 352 -8.82 -19.64 5.07
CA PRO A 352 -8.26 -20.77 5.83
C PRO A 352 -6.76 -21.00 5.67
N PHE A 353 -6.20 -20.77 4.47
CA PHE A 353 -4.76 -20.94 4.25
C PHE A 353 -3.96 -19.88 5.00
N GLN A 354 -4.44 -18.64 4.99
CA GLN A 354 -3.77 -17.51 5.62
C GLN A 354 -4.03 -17.43 7.12
N GLY A 355 -5.12 -18.06 7.60
CA GLY A 355 -5.55 -17.97 8.99
C GLY A 355 -5.98 -16.56 9.39
N ALA A 356 -6.57 -15.80 8.46
CA ALA A 356 -6.93 -14.40 8.66
C ALA A 356 -8.22 -14.03 7.93
N TYR A 357 -8.89 -13.00 8.44
CA TYR A 357 -9.96 -12.30 7.72
C TYR A 357 -9.35 -11.31 6.73
N LYS A 358 -9.92 -11.24 5.52
CA LYS A 358 -9.47 -10.34 4.45
C LYS A 358 -10.66 -9.63 3.81
N GLU A 359 -10.48 -8.34 3.53
CA GLU A 359 -11.48 -7.46 2.90
C GLU A 359 -11.98 -8.02 1.56
N LEU A 360 -13.29 -8.26 1.46
CA LEU A 360 -13.99 -8.58 0.22
C LEU A 360 -14.97 -7.49 -0.22
N VAL A 361 -15.46 -6.68 0.74
CA VAL A 361 -16.39 -5.58 0.50
C VAL A 361 -15.95 -4.36 1.27
N SER A 362 -16.18 -3.21 0.65
CA SER A 362 -16.17 -1.89 1.26
C SER A 362 -17.52 -1.24 0.96
N CYS A 363 -18.19 -0.73 1.99
CA CYS A 363 -19.48 -0.05 1.94
C CYS A 363 -19.35 1.33 2.58
N SER A 364 -19.64 2.40 1.84
CA SER A 364 -19.47 3.78 2.30
C SER A 364 -20.76 4.59 2.13
N ASN A 365 -21.04 5.45 3.11
CA ASN A 365 -21.96 6.57 2.94
C ASN A 365 -21.14 7.83 2.71
N CYS A 366 -21.29 8.44 1.54
CA CYS A 366 -20.55 9.64 1.14
C CYS A 366 -21.36 10.93 1.33
N THR A 367 -22.55 10.84 1.94
CA THR A 367 -23.50 11.94 2.10
C THR A 367 -23.62 12.75 0.80
N ASP A 368 -23.68 14.07 0.88
CA ASP A 368 -23.74 14.96 -0.28
C ASP A 368 -22.36 15.25 -0.90
N TYR A 369 -21.25 14.73 -0.36
CA TYR A 369 -19.90 15.09 -0.78
C TYR A 369 -19.65 14.89 -2.28
N GLN A 370 -20.01 13.73 -2.82
CA GLN A 370 -19.86 13.43 -4.25
C GLN A 370 -20.89 14.21 -5.08
N SER A 371 -22.15 14.25 -4.63
CA SER A 371 -23.25 14.90 -5.34
C SER A 371 -23.06 16.41 -5.52
N ARG A 372 -22.34 17.09 -4.62
CA ARG A 372 -21.99 18.51 -4.75
C ARG A 372 -21.06 18.77 -5.93
N ASN A 373 -19.99 17.97 -6.06
CA ASN A 373 -19.05 18.06 -7.20
C ASN A 373 -19.74 17.79 -8.54
N LEU A 374 -20.73 16.90 -8.53
CA LEU A 374 -21.46 16.43 -9.70
C LEU A 374 -22.76 17.22 -9.95
N GLU A 375 -23.10 18.15 -9.06
CA GLU A 375 -24.32 18.95 -9.10
C GLU A 375 -25.63 18.12 -9.20
N ILE A 376 -25.72 17.02 -8.44
CA ILE A 376 -26.89 16.13 -8.36
C ILE A 376 -27.81 16.58 -7.22
N ARG A 377 -28.96 17.16 -7.58
CA ARG A 377 -29.82 17.91 -6.65
C ARG A 377 -31.15 17.21 -6.41
N CYS A 378 -31.84 17.56 -5.33
CA CYS A 378 -33.18 17.05 -5.05
C CYS A 378 -34.10 18.08 -4.38
N GLY A 379 -35.41 17.90 -4.52
CA GLY A 379 -36.46 18.73 -3.90
C GLY A 379 -36.86 19.95 -4.73
N ILE A 380 -37.92 20.64 -4.32
CA ILE A 380 -38.41 21.83 -5.04
C ILE A 380 -37.67 23.07 -4.51
N LYS A 381 -36.96 23.77 -5.40
CA LYS A 381 -36.38 25.08 -5.08
C LYS A 381 -37.51 26.09 -4.86
N LYS A 382 -37.80 26.48 -3.61
CA LYS A 382 -38.78 27.53 -3.36
C LYS A 382 -38.17 28.88 -3.70
N MET A 383 -39.01 29.82 -4.14
CA MET A 383 -38.57 31.18 -4.43
C MET A 383 -38.09 31.82 -3.12
N GLY A 384 -36.78 32.03 -2.99
CA GLY A 384 -36.15 32.54 -1.78
C GLY A 384 -35.24 31.55 -1.04
N ASP A 385 -35.26 30.26 -1.40
CA ASP A 385 -34.29 29.29 -0.87
C ASP A 385 -32.87 29.69 -1.30
N ARG A 386 -32.01 29.88 -0.30
CA ARG A 386 -30.60 30.25 -0.51
C ARG A 386 -29.73 29.05 -0.85
N GLU A 387 -30.16 27.84 -0.50
CA GLU A 387 -29.36 26.63 -0.61
C GLU A 387 -30.00 25.57 -1.50
N LYS A 388 -29.17 24.89 -2.27
CA LYS A 388 -29.57 23.70 -3.03
C LYS A 388 -29.52 22.50 -2.08
N LYS A 389 -30.56 21.68 -2.09
CA LYS A 389 -30.52 20.37 -1.44
C LYS A 389 -29.95 19.35 -2.42
N TYR A 390 -28.99 18.56 -1.95
CA TYR A 390 -28.29 17.55 -2.74
C TYR A 390 -28.72 16.15 -2.28
N VAL A 391 -28.62 15.16 -3.18
CA VAL A 391 -28.86 13.75 -2.82
C VAL A 391 -27.68 13.22 -2.00
N HIS A 392 -27.89 12.16 -1.22
CA HIS A 392 -26.78 11.41 -0.64
C HIS A 392 -26.36 10.26 -1.55
N CYS A 393 -25.05 10.14 -1.80
CA CYS A 393 -24.43 9.07 -2.58
C CYS A 393 -23.90 7.97 -1.65
N LEU A 394 -24.19 6.73 -1.98
CA LEU A 394 -23.67 5.55 -1.27
C LEU A 394 -23.14 4.53 -2.27
N ASN A 395 -22.04 3.88 -1.90
CA ASN A 395 -21.41 2.81 -2.68
C ASN A 395 -21.13 1.60 -1.78
N SER A 396 -21.23 0.39 -2.34
CA SER A 396 -20.89 -0.84 -1.64
C SER A 396 -20.54 -1.93 -2.63
N THR A 397 -19.37 -2.53 -2.48
CA THR A 397 -19.05 -3.75 -3.23
C THR A 397 -20.06 -4.84 -2.85
N LEU A 398 -20.75 -5.44 -3.82
CA LEU A 398 -21.43 -6.73 -3.56
C LEU A 398 -20.40 -7.85 -3.61
N THR A 399 -19.63 -7.90 -4.70
CA THR A 399 -18.56 -8.88 -4.88
C THR A 399 -17.49 -8.35 -5.83
N ALA A 400 -16.24 -8.30 -5.36
CA ALA A 400 -15.07 -8.30 -6.23
C ALA A 400 -14.76 -9.76 -6.55
N THR A 401 -14.92 -10.14 -7.81
CA THR A 401 -15.04 -11.55 -8.19
C THR A 401 -13.75 -12.31 -7.93
N THR A 402 -12.58 -11.72 -8.19
CA THR A 402 -11.28 -12.40 -8.00
C THR A 402 -10.97 -12.69 -6.52
N ARG A 403 -11.27 -11.74 -5.62
CA ARG A 403 -11.12 -11.94 -4.17
C ARG A 403 -12.14 -12.95 -3.63
N THR A 404 -13.39 -12.85 -4.08
CA THR A 404 -14.45 -13.80 -3.70
C THR A 404 -14.14 -15.20 -4.17
N LEU A 405 -13.65 -15.34 -5.41
CA LEU A 405 -13.21 -16.60 -5.97
C LEU A 405 -12.09 -17.20 -5.12
N SER A 406 -11.10 -16.38 -4.73
CA SER A 406 -10.00 -16.83 -3.88
C SER A 406 -10.49 -17.34 -2.51
N CYS A 407 -11.47 -16.66 -1.92
CA CYS A 407 -12.11 -17.08 -0.68
C CYS A 407 -12.89 -18.40 -0.84
N ILE A 408 -13.68 -18.53 -1.92
CA ILE A 408 -14.43 -19.76 -2.24
C ILE A 408 -13.48 -20.94 -2.39
N LEU A 409 -12.40 -20.78 -3.17
CA LEU A 409 -11.45 -21.86 -3.40
C LEU A 409 -10.86 -22.38 -2.09
N GLU A 410 -10.39 -21.48 -1.21
CA GLU A 410 -9.78 -21.90 0.05
C GLU A 410 -10.78 -22.56 1.01
N ASN A 411 -12.04 -22.10 1.06
CA ASN A 411 -13.07 -22.63 1.96
C ASN A 411 -13.74 -23.91 1.43
N TYR A 412 -13.80 -24.11 0.11
CA TYR A 412 -14.49 -25.25 -0.51
C TYR A 412 -13.55 -26.34 -1.05
N GLN A 413 -12.24 -26.23 -0.79
CA GLN A 413 -11.28 -27.24 -1.22
C GLN A 413 -11.48 -28.60 -0.54
N THR A 414 -11.11 -29.64 -1.27
CA THR A 414 -11.10 -31.05 -0.87
C THR A 414 -9.76 -31.66 -1.32
N PRO A 415 -9.42 -32.90 -0.90
CA PRO A 415 -8.19 -33.56 -1.36
C PRO A 415 -8.05 -33.68 -2.88
N ASP A 416 -9.17 -33.78 -3.60
CA ASP A 416 -9.22 -34.12 -5.03
C ASP A 416 -9.69 -32.96 -5.94
N GLY A 417 -10.11 -31.84 -5.35
CA GLY A 417 -10.66 -30.71 -6.10
C GLY A 417 -11.32 -29.66 -5.22
N VAL A 418 -12.23 -28.87 -5.78
CA VAL A 418 -12.98 -27.84 -5.06
C VAL A 418 -14.48 -28.02 -5.31
N ARG A 419 -15.29 -28.01 -4.25
CA ARG A 419 -16.75 -28.00 -4.38
C ARG A 419 -17.25 -26.63 -4.84
N VAL A 420 -18.28 -26.60 -5.66
CA VAL A 420 -18.96 -25.37 -6.08
C VAL A 420 -20.00 -25.01 -5.02
N PRO A 421 -20.05 -23.76 -4.51
CA PRO A 421 -21.13 -23.32 -3.62
C PRO A 421 -22.50 -23.55 -4.27
N GLU A 422 -23.48 -24.04 -3.50
CA GLU A 422 -24.78 -24.47 -4.04
C GLU A 422 -25.48 -23.41 -4.89
N VAL A 423 -25.41 -22.14 -4.46
CA VAL A 423 -26.00 -20.99 -5.17
C VAL A 423 -25.35 -20.69 -6.53
N LEU A 424 -24.13 -21.17 -6.76
CA LEU A 424 -23.40 -21.00 -8.02
C LEU A 424 -23.62 -22.14 -9.01
N ILE A 425 -24.08 -23.32 -8.55
CA ILE A 425 -24.32 -24.50 -9.41
C ILE A 425 -25.21 -24.19 -10.63
N PRO A 426 -26.32 -23.43 -10.51
CA PRO A 426 -27.15 -23.07 -11.67
C PRO A 426 -26.43 -22.23 -12.73
N TYR A 427 -25.34 -21.56 -12.35
CA TYR A 427 -24.52 -20.72 -13.23
C TYR A 427 -23.25 -21.44 -13.72
N MET A 428 -23.05 -22.70 -13.32
CA MET A 428 -21.90 -23.54 -13.62
C MET A 428 -22.30 -24.76 -14.47
N ASP A 429 -23.36 -24.65 -15.27
CA ASP A 429 -23.94 -25.75 -16.06
C ASP A 429 -24.28 -27.00 -15.22
N GLY A 430 -24.68 -26.80 -13.96
CA GLY A 430 -25.00 -27.89 -13.05
C GLY A 430 -23.77 -28.57 -12.40
N LYS A 431 -22.55 -28.11 -12.66
CA LYS A 431 -21.34 -28.62 -12.00
C LYS A 431 -21.35 -28.26 -10.51
N ASP A 432 -21.22 -29.26 -9.66
CA ASP A 432 -21.12 -29.16 -8.20
C ASP A 432 -19.68 -29.38 -7.68
N PHE A 433 -18.78 -29.87 -8.54
CA PHE A 433 -17.40 -30.19 -8.20
C PHE A 433 -16.42 -29.87 -9.35
N LEU A 434 -15.25 -29.34 -8.99
CA LEU A 434 -14.16 -29.00 -9.89
C LEU A 434 -12.94 -29.89 -9.54
N PRO A 435 -12.62 -30.94 -10.32
CA PRO A 435 -11.52 -31.83 -10.03
C PRO A 435 -10.15 -31.20 -10.34
N PHE A 436 -9.11 -31.63 -9.64
CA PHE A 436 -7.74 -31.27 -10.01
C PHE A 436 -7.33 -31.94 -11.33
N VAL A 437 -6.77 -31.13 -12.24
CA VAL A 437 -6.30 -31.55 -13.57
C VAL A 437 -4.80 -31.28 -13.76
N ARG A 438 -4.14 -30.65 -12.78
CA ARG A 438 -2.67 -30.47 -12.75
C ARG A 438 -2.11 -30.81 -11.38
N GLU A 439 -0.89 -31.35 -11.40
CA GLU A 439 -0.05 -31.50 -10.21
C GLU A 439 0.73 -30.21 -9.92
N LEU A 440 0.99 -29.95 -8.63
CA LEU A 440 1.83 -28.83 -8.23
C LEU A 440 3.29 -29.15 -8.53
N LYS A 441 3.98 -28.24 -9.22
CA LYS A 441 5.44 -28.38 -9.46
C LYS A 441 6.23 -28.33 -8.15
N GLN A 442 5.81 -27.51 -7.18
CA GLN A 442 6.35 -27.40 -5.81
C GLN A 442 5.25 -26.85 -4.86
N PRO A 443 4.62 -27.69 -4.02
CA PRO A 443 3.60 -27.25 -3.05
C PRO A 443 4.17 -26.31 -1.98
N LYS A 444 3.51 -25.18 -1.73
CA LYS A 444 3.76 -24.26 -0.61
C LYS A 444 3.46 -24.94 0.74
N THR A 445 2.55 -25.90 0.76
CA THR A 445 2.22 -26.71 1.95
C THR A 445 3.39 -27.53 2.50
N LEU A 446 4.41 -27.84 1.68
CA LEU A 446 5.64 -28.52 2.12
C LEU A 446 6.58 -27.63 2.94
N TYR A 447 6.36 -26.31 2.98
CA TYR A 447 7.17 -25.40 3.78
C TYR A 447 6.85 -25.43 5.29
N ARG A 448 5.81 -26.17 5.71
CA ARG A 448 5.37 -26.24 7.13
C ARG A 448 5.37 -27.65 7.73
N SER A 449 5.80 -28.69 7.00
CA SER A 449 5.99 -30.04 7.56
C SER A 449 7.42 -30.24 8.03
N GLU A 450 7.59 -30.76 9.25
CA GLU A 450 8.87 -31.16 9.84
C GLU A 450 9.77 -31.89 8.82
N MET A 451 11.02 -31.43 8.74
CA MET A 451 12.04 -31.97 7.84
C MET A 451 12.32 -33.44 8.16
N VAL A 452 11.95 -34.35 7.26
CA VAL A 452 12.51 -35.71 7.23
C VAL A 452 13.68 -35.69 6.25
N PHE A 453 14.89 -35.46 6.75
CA PHE A 453 16.12 -35.61 5.97
C PHE A 453 16.32 -37.08 5.54
N SER A 454 16.85 -37.29 4.34
CA SER A 454 17.33 -38.60 3.90
C SER A 454 18.55 -39.06 4.73
N GLU A 455 18.79 -40.37 4.86
CA GLU A 455 19.91 -40.89 5.68
C GLU A 455 21.29 -40.45 5.17
N ASP A 456 21.43 -40.21 3.87
CA ASP A 456 22.68 -39.74 3.27
C ASP A 456 22.97 -38.26 3.59
N GLU A 457 21.94 -37.42 3.73
CA GLU A 457 22.07 -36.03 4.17
C GLU A 457 22.45 -35.96 5.67
N LYS A 458 21.85 -36.83 6.50
CA LYS A 458 22.17 -36.91 7.94
C LYS A 458 23.64 -37.27 8.21
N ARG A 459 24.23 -38.16 7.41
CA ARG A 459 25.65 -38.54 7.52
C ARG A 459 26.62 -37.45 7.06
N ARG A 460 26.29 -36.72 5.99
CA ARG A 460 27.16 -35.65 5.46
C ARG A 460 27.22 -34.42 6.36
N CYS A 461 26.18 -34.18 7.16
CA CYS A 461 26.07 -33.03 8.05
C CYS A 461 26.43 -33.32 9.52
N GLY A 462 26.83 -34.57 9.86
CA GLY A 462 27.17 -34.95 11.23
C GLY A 462 25.99 -34.89 12.20
N TRP A 463 24.79 -35.26 11.73
CA TRP A 463 23.55 -35.15 12.50
C TRP A 463 23.34 -36.38 13.41
N ASN A 464 23.39 -36.20 14.73
CA ASN A 464 23.28 -37.27 15.74
C ASN A 464 21.96 -37.23 16.54
N GLY A 465 20.88 -36.74 15.94
CA GLY A 465 19.52 -36.90 16.48
C GLY A 465 19.13 -35.96 17.64
N SER A 466 19.99 -35.03 18.05
CA SER A 466 19.67 -34.05 19.11
C SER A 466 20.31 -32.69 18.83
N GLY A 467 19.80 -31.95 17.84
CA GLY A 467 20.21 -30.56 17.58
C GLY A 467 21.64 -30.38 17.05
N ILE A 468 21.82 -29.35 16.22
CA ILE A 468 23.14 -28.97 15.69
C ILE A 468 23.87 -28.18 16.80
N MET A 469 24.81 -28.81 17.52
CA MET A 469 25.83 -28.08 18.28
C MET A 469 27.09 -27.96 17.42
N ILE A 470 27.22 -26.86 16.68
CA ILE A 470 28.48 -26.49 16.01
C ILE A 470 29.34 -25.77 17.06
N ASN A 471 30.51 -26.32 17.37
CA ASN A 471 31.49 -25.66 18.23
C ASN A 471 32.20 -24.53 17.46
N ASP A 472 31.70 -23.31 17.60
CA ASP A 472 32.19 -22.12 16.88
C ASP A 472 33.16 -21.25 17.69
N SER A 473 33.65 -21.73 18.84
CA SER A 473 34.48 -20.90 19.74
C SER A 473 35.71 -20.31 19.05
N ASN A 474 36.26 -21.00 18.04
CA ASN A 474 37.51 -20.64 17.36
C ASN A 474 37.33 -20.17 15.90
N ASN A 475 36.11 -20.22 15.33
CA ASN A 475 35.85 -19.87 13.93
C ASN A 475 35.49 -18.38 13.78
N VAL A 476 35.79 -17.77 12.63
CA VAL A 476 35.13 -16.50 12.24
C VAL A 476 33.69 -16.81 11.92
N VAL A 477 32.73 -16.06 12.46
CA VAL A 477 31.33 -16.21 12.09
C VAL A 477 30.88 -14.99 11.29
N LEU A 478 30.56 -15.19 10.01
CA LEU A 478 30.09 -14.14 9.11
C LEU A 478 28.60 -14.29 8.84
N ALA A 479 27.84 -13.25 9.10
CA ALA A 479 26.43 -13.18 8.70
C ALA A 479 26.23 -12.10 7.64
N VAL A 480 25.67 -12.47 6.50
CA VAL A 480 25.51 -11.56 5.36
C VAL A 480 24.07 -11.07 5.31
N LEU A 481 23.86 -9.76 5.35
CA LEU A 481 22.57 -9.08 5.39
C LEU A 481 22.42 -8.09 4.22
N GLY A 482 21.19 -7.78 3.83
CA GLY A 482 20.91 -6.80 2.78
C GLY A 482 19.73 -7.19 1.89
N ALA A 483 19.36 -6.29 0.98
CA ALA A 483 18.19 -6.46 0.13
C ALA A 483 18.30 -7.68 -0.82
N VAL A 484 17.16 -8.20 -1.28
CA VAL A 484 17.11 -9.19 -2.35
C VAL A 484 17.82 -8.63 -3.59
N GLY A 485 18.65 -9.45 -4.24
CA GLY A 485 19.36 -9.06 -5.47
C GLY A 485 20.70 -8.34 -5.27
N ASN A 486 21.09 -7.96 -4.05
CA ASN A 486 22.37 -7.27 -3.79
C ASN A 486 23.61 -8.17 -3.84
N GLY A 487 23.48 -9.47 -4.13
CA GLY A 487 24.63 -10.36 -4.31
C GLY A 487 25.16 -11.07 -3.05
N LYS A 488 24.38 -11.17 -1.97
CA LYS A 488 24.74 -11.84 -0.70
C LYS A 488 25.30 -13.26 -0.89
N SER A 489 24.50 -14.16 -1.49
CA SER A 489 24.86 -15.56 -1.71
C SER A 489 26.06 -15.71 -2.66
N SER A 490 26.17 -14.82 -3.65
CA SER A 490 27.32 -14.77 -4.56
C SER A 490 28.60 -14.42 -3.81
N THR A 491 28.57 -13.39 -2.95
CA THR A 491 29.72 -13.01 -2.11
C THR A 491 30.17 -14.16 -1.21
N LEU A 492 29.23 -14.90 -0.60
CA LEU A 492 29.57 -16.06 0.21
C LEU A 492 30.20 -17.20 -0.58
N ASN A 493 29.63 -17.55 -1.73
CA ASN A 493 30.20 -18.54 -2.65
C ASN A 493 31.61 -18.15 -3.10
N SER A 494 31.86 -16.86 -3.32
CA SER A 494 33.19 -16.32 -3.66
C SER A 494 34.20 -16.50 -2.52
N ILE A 495 33.82 -16.23 -1.25
CA ILE A 495 34.72 -16.42 -0.09
C ILE A 495 35.21 -17.89 0.01
N ILE A 496 34.31 -18.86 -0.19
CA ILE A 496 34.64 -20.29 -0.06
C ILE A 496 35.05 -20.95 -1.38
N GLN A 497 34.91 -20.26 -2.50
CA GLN A 497 35.17 -20.76 -3.87
C GLN A 497 34.34 -22.01 -4.24
N GLU A 498 33.16 -22.17 -3.65
CA GLU A 498 32.23 -23.29 -3.83
C GLU A 498 30.80 -22.76 -4.10
N PRO A 499 30.03 -23.34 -5.03
CA PRO A 499 28.66 -22.90 -5.34
C PRO A 499 27.65 -23.50 -4.34
N LEU A 500 27.84 -23.22 -3.05
CA LEU A 500 27.05 -23.83 -1.99
C LEU A 500 25.67 -23.18 -1.85
N PHE A 501 25.61 -21.86 -1.93
CA PHE A 501 24.37 -21.10 -1.89
C PHE A 501 23.85 -20.90 -3.30
N GLN A 502 22.54 -20.97 -3.48
CA GLN A 502 21.95 -20.78 -4.81
C GLN A 502 22.10 -19.31 -5.23
N SER A 503 22.99 -19.03 -6.18
CA SER A 503 23.26 -17.70 -6.72
C SER A 503 22.93 -17.62 -8.21
N GLY A 504 22.14 -16.63 -8.64
CA GLY A 504 21.81 -16.40 -10.05
C GLY A 504 20.90 -15.19 -10.27
N ARG A 505 20.83 -14.68 -11.51
CA ARG A 505 19.86 -13.63 -11.88
C ARG A 505 18.45 -14.26 -11.89
N SER A 506 17.65 -13.95 -10.88
CA SER A 506 16.29 -14.44 -10.71
C SER A 506 15.35 -13.29 -10.36
N VAL A 507 14.07 -13.40 -10.74
CA VAL A 507 13.03 -12.39 -10.50
C VAL A 507 12.45 -12.48 -9.07
N THR A 508 12.81 -13.51 -8.31
CA THR A 508 12.40 -13.73 -6.91
C THR A 508 13.60 -13.99 -6.01
N ALA A 509 13.48 -13.75 -4.70
CA ALA A 509 14.49 -14.15 -3.73
C ALA A 509 14.86 -15.63 -3.90
N VAL A 510 16.16 -15.87 -4.07
CA VAL A 510 16.72 -17.21 -4.32
C VAL A 510 16.96 -17.92 -2.97
N THR A 511 17.43 -17.18 -1.96
CA THR A 511 17.57 -17.66 -0.58
C THR A 511 16.23 -17.57 0.14
N LYS A 512 15.59 -18.73 0.33
CA LYS A 512 14.28 -18.87 1.02
C LYS A 512 14.41 -19.43 2.45
N GLN A 513 15.63 -19.80 2.86
CA GLN A 513 15.98 -20.33 4.18
C GLN A 513 17.38 -19.84 4.55
N ILE A 514 17.69 -19.73 5.85
CA ILE A 514 19.05 -19.41 6.28
C ILE A 514 19.94 -20.63 6.00
N GLY A 515 20.85 -20.47 5.04
CA GLY A 515 21.89 -21.45 4.79
C GLY A 515 23.10 -21.13 5.65
N SER A 516 23.66 -22.12 6.33
CA SER A 516 24.93 -21.93 7.02
C SER A 516 25.87 -23.11 6.85
N CYS A 517 27.17 -22.83 6.86
CA CYS A 517 28.19 -23.87 6.80
C CYS A 517 29.52 -23.38 7.37
N VAL A 518 30.35 -24.34 7.78
CA VAL A 518 31.74 -24.08 8.16
C VAL A 518 32.66 -24.57 7.02
N ARG A 519 33.51 -23.69 6.50
CA ARG A 519 34.45 -23.96 5.41
C ARG A 519 35.77 -23.21 5.63
N PRO A 520 36.88 -23.62 4.99
CA PRO A 520 38.06 -22.77 4.90
C PRO A 520 37.75 -21.50 4.10
N TRP A 521 38.25 -20.35 4.55
CA TRP A 521 38.25 -19.11 3.78
C TRP A 521 39.29 -19.25 2.66
N ARG A 522 38.81 -19.31 1.40
CA ARG A 522 39.65 -19.62 0.22
C ARG A 522 39.95 -18.42 -0.67
N LEU A 523 39.25 -17.31 -0.51
CA LEU A 523 39.50 -16.09 -1.26
C LEU A 523 39.51 -14.85 -0.34
N PRO A 524 40.70 -14.32 0.01
CA PRO A 524 42.04 -14.91 -0.21
C PRO A 524 42.22 -16.23 0.55
N ASP A 525 43.12 -17.11 0.10
CA ASP A 525 43.42 -18.34 0.83
C ASP A 525 44.24 -18.03 2.10
N VAL A 526 43.53 -17.89 3.22
CA VAL A 526 44.12 -17.55 4.53
C VAL A 526 44.15 -18.73 5.50
N ARG A 527 43.78 -19.93 5.04
CA ARG A 527 43.74 -21.19 5.82
C ARG A 527 42.97 -21.10 7.16
N ARG A 528 42.12 -20.07 7.32
CA ARG A 528 41.28 -19.85 8.50
C ARG A 528 39.90 -20.46 8.25
N MET A 529 39.33 -21.13 9.25
CA MET A 529 37.95 -21.62 9.15
C MET A 529 36.95 -20.47 9.36
N VAL A 530 35.95 -20.41 8.49
CA VAL A 530 34.86 -19.44 8.54
C VAL A 530 33.52 -20.17 8.57
N HIS A 531 32.68 -19.81 9.52
CA HIS A 531 31.26 -20.13 9.56
C HIS A 531 30.53 -19.01 8.84
N ILE A 532 30.02 -19.28 7.65
CA ILE A 532 29.26 -18.33 6.85
C ILE A 532 27.76 -18.61 6.98
N VAL A 533 26.99 -17.54 7.08
CA VAL A 533 25.55 -17.54 7.25
C VAL A 533 24.93 -16.67 6.16
N ASP A 534 24.25 -17.31 5.20
CA ASP A 534 23.46 -16.64 4.17
C ASP A 534 22.07 -16.36 4.70
N THR A 535 21.72 -15.09 4.87
CA THR A 535 20.37 -14.71 5.33
C THR A 535 19.43 -14.44 4.16
N PRO A 536 18.13 -14.74 4.31
CA PRO A 536 17.12 -14.31 3.35
C PRO A 536 17.24 -12.81 3.07
N GLY A 537 17.03 -12.42 1.81
CA GLY A 537 17.04 -11.00 1.48
C GLY A 537 15.85 -10.30 2.08
N MET A 538 16.11 -9.15 2.68
CA MET A 538 15.05 -8.23 3.05
C MET A 538 14.58 -7.47 1.82
N CYS A 539 13.55 -6.66 1.99
CA CYS A 539 13.13 -5.71 1.00
C CYS A 539 12.40 -6.34 -0.22
N GLU A 540 11.60 -7.38 0.00
CA GLU A 540 10.79 -8.03 -1.05
C GLU A 540 9.28 -7.76 -0.88
N SER A 541 8.78 -7.80 0.36
CA SER A 541 7.39 -7.49 0.73
C SER A 541 7.25 -7.41 2.23
N THR A 542 6.27 -6.65 2.75
CA THR A 542 6.02 -6.59 4.20
C THR A 542 5.81 -7.97 4.85
N TYR A 543 5.10 -8.88 4.18
CA TYR A 543 4.84 -10.22 4.70
C TYR A 543 6.10 -11.10 4.72
N LYS A 544 6.85 -11.15 3.60
CA LYS A 544 8.10 -11.91 3.53
C LYS A 544 9.20 -11.33 4.41
N ASP A 545 9.24 -10.00 4.55
CA ASP A 545 10.23 -9.34 5.41
C ASP A 545 9.98 -9.70 6.88
N VAL A 546 8.73 -9.85 7.31
CA VAL A 546 8.38 -10.35 8.66
C VAL A 546 8.80 -11.82 8.83
N GLU A 547 8.53 -12.68 7.85
CA GLU A 547 9.00 -14.08 7.88
C GLU A 547 10.53 -14.16 7.94
N ASN A 548 11.22 -13.36 7.12
CA ASN A 548 12.67 -13.29 7.07
C ASN A 548 13.26 -12.80 8.39
N VAL A 549 12.65 -11.80 9.02
CA VAL A 549 13.01 -11.34 10.38
C VAL A 549 12.84 -12.46 11.39
N HIS A 550 11.72 -13.19 11.34
CA HIS A 550 11.49 -14.30 12.27
C HIS A 550 12.55 -15.41 12.10
N LEU A 551 12.90 -15.78 10.87
CA LEU A 551 13.97 -16.71 10.56
C LEU A 551 15.32 -16.23 11.11
N MET A 552 15.66 -14.96 10.88
CA MET A 552 16.90 -14.36 11.38
C MET A 552 16.96 -14.39 12.91
N VAL A 553 15.87 -14.01 13.59
CA VAL A 553 15.79 -14.03 15.05
C VAL A 553 15.95 -15.44 15.59
N GLU A 554 15.23 -16.43 15.05
CA GLU A 554 15.35 -17.83 15.48
C GLU A 554 16.74 -18.40 15.26
N PHE A 555 17.41 -18.04 14.16
CA PHE A 555 18.78 -18.46 13.90
C PHE A 555 19.77 -17.82 14.88
N PHE A 556 19.73 -16.49 15.05
CA PHE A 556 20.67 -15.80 15.94
C PHE A 556 20.48 -16.17 17.42
N LYS A 557 19.27 -16.57 17.84
CA LYS A 557 19.04 -17.17 19.16
C LYS A 557 19.79 -18.49 19.36
N ARG A 558 19.90 -19.31 18.31
CA ARG A 558 20.53 -20.64 18.36
C ARG A 558 22.05 -20.56 18.15
N LEU A 559 22.56 -19.44 17.66
CA LEU A 559 23.98 -19.20 17.44
C LEU A 559 24.70 -18.88 18.77
N SER A 560 25.00 -19.93 19.53
CA SER A 560 25.53 -19.87 20.91
C SER A 560 26.85 -19.09 21.06
N HIS A 561 27.67 -19.01 19.99
CA HIS A 561 28.99 -18.38 20.03
C HIS A 561 29.02 -16.96 19.45
N GLY A 562 27.90 -16.44 18.92
CA GLY A 562 27.82 -15.08 18.36
C GLY A 562 28.44 -14.90 16.97
N VAL A 563 28.30 -13.70 16.43
CA VAL A 563 28.75 -13.30 15.08
C VAL A 563 30.03 -12.48 15.16
N SER A 564 31.08 -12.84 14.40
CA SER A 564 32.32 -12.06 14.33
C SER A 564 32.11 -10.75 13.56
N ALA A 565 31.52 -10.84 12.36
CA ALA A 565 31.21 -9.68 11.53
C ALA A 565 29.91 -9.87 10.73
N PHE A 566 29.16 -8.78 10.58
CA PHE A 566 28.00 -8.66 9.70
C PHE A 566 28.41 -7.97 8.40
N ILE A 567 28.16 -8.61 7.27
CA ILE A 567 28.43 -8.04 5.95
C ILE A 567 27.13 -7.44 5.43
N LEU A 568 27.03 -6.11 5.42
CA LEU A 568 25.90 -5.38 4.83
C LEU A 568 26.13 -5.16 3.33
N VAL A 569 25.36 -5.85 2.50
CA VAL A 569 25.59 -5.87 1.05
C VAL A 569 24.64 -4.94 0.30
N PHE A 570 25.21 -4.05 -0.51
CA PHE A 570 24.55 -3.10 -1.40
C PHE A 570 24.99 -3.32 -2.85
N ASN A 571 24.16 -2.90 -3.80
CA ASN A 571 24.51 -2.92 -5.23
C ASN A 571 25.04 -1.53 -5.62
N ILE A 572 26.22 -1.45 -6.26
CA ILE A 572 26.83 -0.17 -6.66
C ILE A 572 26.03 0.62 -7.69
N HIS A 573 25.09 -0.01 -8.40
CA HIS A 573 24.18 0.70 -9.30
C HIS A 573 22.95 1.26 -8.59
N ASN A 574 22.74 0.90 -7.32
CA ASN A 574 21.67 1.43 -6.47
C ASN A 574 22.24 1.98 -5.16
N THR A 575 22.91 3.13 -5.28
CA THR A 575 23.63 3.80 -4.18
C THR A 575 22.78 4.81 -3.41
N ARG A 576 21.57 5.08 -3.90
CA ARG A 576 20.64 6.00 -3.23
C ARG A 576 20.14 5.33 -1.95
N LEU A 577 20.44 5.94 -0.82
CA LEU A 577 19.86 5.61 0.47
C LEU A 577 18.41 6.13 0.54
N ASP A 578 17.53 5.48 -0.20
CA ASP A 578 16.10 5.71 -0.17
C ASP A 578 15.49 5.37 1.19
N GLU A 579 14.24 5.78 1.41
CA GLU A 579 13.53 5.55 2.67
C GLU A 579 13.41 4.06 3.02
N TYR A 580 13.37 3.21 2.00
CA TYR A 580 13.29 1.77 2.14
C TYR A 580 14.57 1.15 2.71
N THR A 581 15.72 1.55 2.18
CA THR A 581 17.04 1.13 2.67
C THR A 581 17.25 1.60 4.11
N LYS A 582 16.79 2.82 4.44
CA LYS A 582 16.82 3.34 5.82
C LYS A 582 15.98 2.49 6.77
N ASN A 583 14.78 2.09 6.35
CA ASN A 583 13.89 1.28 7.17
C ASN A 583 14.44 -0.13 7.40
N MET A 584 15.06 -0.75 6.39
CA MET A 584 15.78 -2.02 6.55
C MET A 584 16.91 -1.91 7.59
N LEU A 585 17.73 -0.86 7.51
CA LEU A 585 18.84 -0.66 8.45
C LEU A 585 18.36 -0.36 9.88
N ARG A 586 17.29 0.44 10.03
CA ARG A 586 16.62 0.66 11.33
C ARG A 586 16.06 -0.64 11.91
N LEU A 587 15.51 -1.50 11.07
CA LEU A 587 15.01 -2.80 11.50
C LEU A 587 16.16 -3.69 12.00
N PHE A 588 17.29 -3.76 11.29
CA PHE A 588 18.46 -4.50 11.77
C PHE A 588 19.00 -3.95 13.09
N GLU A 589 19.14 -2.63 13.23
CA GLU A 589 19.57 -2.01 14.49
C GLU A 589 18.56 -2.25 15.63
N ARG A 590 17.25 -2.22 15.35
CA ARG A 590 16.23 -2.54 16.38
C ARG A 590 16.30 -4.00 16.80
N LEU A 591 16.55 -4.92 15.87
CA LEU A 591 16.62 -6.36 16.14
C LEU A 591 17.91 -6.76 16.87
N LEU A 592 19.03 -6.14 16.52
CA LEU A 592 20.36 -6.51 16.99
C LEU A 592 20.93 -5.50 18.01
N GLY A 593 20.26 -4.37 18.22
CA GLY A 593 20.69 -3.29 19.10
C GLY A 593 21.83 -2.43 18.51
N PRO A 594 22.12 -1.25 19.08
CA PRO A 594 23.13 -0.31 18.53
C PRO A 594 24.57 -0.85 18.51
N GLN A 595 24.88 -1.86 19.34
CA GLN A 595 26.21 -2.50 19.35
C GLN A 595 26.48 -3.31 18.07
N PHE A 596 25.44 -3.66 17.32
CA PHE A 596 25.52 -4.27 16.00
C PHE A 596 26.55 -3.57 15.09
N TRP A 597 26.51 -2.24 15.04
CA TRP A 597 27.34 -1.43 14.15
C TRP A 597 28.85 -1.59 14.37
N LYS A 598 29.28 -2.05 15.56
CA LYS A 598 30.69 -2.35 15.82
C LYS A 598 31.22 -3.55 15.04
N HIS A 599 30.31 -4.39 14.59
CA HIS A 599 30.60 -5.64 13.90
C HIS A 599 30.30 -5.55 12.40
N VAL A 600 29.98 -4.38 11.86
CA VAL A 600 29.52 -4.22 10.48
C VAL A 600 30.70 -3.96 9.53
N VAL A 601 30.68 -4.62 8.38
CA VAL A 601 31.44 -4.27 7.17
C VAL A 601 30.43 -3.93 6.08
N ILE A 602 30.59 -2.78 5.42
CA ILE A 602 29.73 -2.35 4.31
C ILE A 602 30.37 -2.81 3.00
N VAL A 603 29.59 -3.49 2.17
CA VAL A 603 30.06 -4.07 0.91
C VAL A 603 29.20 -3.60 -0.25
N PHE A 604 29.82 -3.01 -1.27
CA PHE A 604 29.21 -2.74 -2.57
C PHE A 604 29.61 -3.83 -3.57
N THR A 605 28.63 -4.53 -4.13
CA THR A 605 28.84 -5.55 -5.17
C THR A 605 28.58 -4.96 -6.56
N HIS A 606 28.87 -5.76 -7.60
CA HIS A 606 28.77 -5.37 -9.01
C HIS A 606 29.82 -4.34 -9.45
N VAL A 607 30.97 -4.34 -8.80
CA VAL A 607 32.13 -3.54 -9.23
C VAL A 607 33.02 -4.44 -10.07
N ASP A 608 32.54 -4.84 -11.26
CA ASP A 608 33.25 -5.76 -12.13
C ASP A 608 34.45 -5.06 -12.83
N GLU A 609 35.52 -5.80 -13.13
CA GLU A 609 36.80 -5.26 -13.62
C GLU A 609 36.65 -4.42 -14.90
N ASP A 610 35.75 -4.84 -15.80
CA ASP A 610 35.44 -4.19 -17.07
C ASP A 610 34.59 -2.91 -16.93
N GLN A 611 34.00 -2.69 -15.75
CA GLN A 611 33.15 -1.53 -15.46
C GLN A 611 33.80 -0.55 -14.48
N ARG A 612 34.96 -0.89 -13.91
CA ARG A 612 35.60 -0.15 -12.83
C ARG A 612 35.85 1.33 -13.20
N ASP A 613 36.38 1.58 -14.39
CA ASP A 613 36.69 2.94 -14.86
C ASP A 613 35.43 3.82 -14.93
N TYR A 614 34.26 3.23 -15.24
CA TYR A 614 32.98 3.95 -15.28
C TYR A 614 32.34 4.14 -13.90
N LEU A 615 32.82 3.41 -12.89
CA LEU A 615 32.34 3.46 -11.53
C LEU A 615 33.28 4.22 -10.60
N GLU A 616 34.42 4.73 -11.09
CA GLU A 616 35.44 5.42 -10.30
C GLU A 616 34.82 6.61 -9.52
N ASP A 617 34.08 7.48 -10.20
CA ASP A 617 33.36 8.60 -9.59
C ASP A 617 32.37 8.12 -8.50
N ASN A 618 31.68 6.99 -8.73
CA ASN A 618 30.74 6.41 -7.76
C ASN A 618 31.48 5.88 -6.52
N ILE A 619 32.63 5.23 -6.73
CA ILE A 619 33.47 4.68 -5.66
C ILE A 619 34.04 5.82 -4.81
N GLU A 620 34.55 6.87 -5.44
CA GLU A 620 35.06 8.07 -4.76
C GLU A 620 33.96 8.74 -3.94
N ALA A 621 32.79 9.00 -4.55
CA ALA A 621 31.67 9.63 -3.87
C ALA A 621 31.15 8.81 -2.67
N LEU A 622 31.10 7.48 -2.78
CA LEU A 622 30.67 6.60 -1.68
C LEU A 622 31.70 6.51 -0.55
N SER A 623 32.99 6.64 -0.89
CA SER A 623 34.12 6.56 0.05
C SER A 623 34.47 7.89 0.69
N ASP A 624 33.83 8.98 0.28
CA ASP A 624 34.10 10.32 0.79
C ASP A 624 33.90 10.37 2.33
N PRO A 625 34.90 10.85 3.10
CA PRO A 625 34.83 10.85 4.56
C PRO A 625 33.87 11.89 5.14
N VAL A 626 33.49 12.91 4.37
CA VAL A 626 32.62 14.02 4.78
C VAL A 626 31.18 13.79 4.34
N ASP A 627 30.95 13.41 3.08
CA ASP A 627 29.62 13.28 2.48
C ASP A 627 29.33 11.88 1.91
N GLY A 628 30.26 10.93 2.07
CA GLY A 628 30.10 9.56 1.58
C GLY A 628 29.16 8.70 2.43
N PHE A 629 29.03 7.45 2.04
CA PHE A 629 27.96 6.56 2.52
C PHE A 629 27.97 6.38 4.04
N VAL A 630 29.14 6.22 4.65
CA VAL A 630 29.29 6.07 6.11
C VAL A 630 28.97 7.36 6.84
N SER A 631 29.33 8.52 6.29
CA SER A 631 28.99 9.81 6.90
C SER A 631 27.47 10.00 6.96
N VAL A 632 26.77 9.70 5.86
CA VAL A 632 25.31 9.74 5.79
C VAL A 632 24.66 8.76 6.78
N LEU A 633 25.18 7.53 6.89
CA LEU A 633 24.69 6.58 7.90
C LEU A 633 24.95 7.08 9.33
N ASN A 634 26.11 7.70 9.59
CA ASN A 634 26.43 8.25 10.89
C ASN A 634 25.47 9.38 11.31
N GLN A 635 25.03 10.20 10.36
CA GLN A 635 24.03 11.24 10.61
C GLN A 635 22.67 10.64 11.07
N TRP A 636 22.30 9.46 10.57
CA TRP A 636 21.00 8.85 10.88
C TRP A 636 21.02 7.93 12.10
N PHE A 637 22.09 7.16 12.26
CA PHE A 637 22.19 6.10 13.26
C PHE A 637 23.12 6.43 14.44
N LYS A 638 23.83 7.58 14.40
CA LYS A 638 24.81 7.99 15.41
C LYS A 638 25.79 6.85 15.71
N LEU A 639 26.47 6.41 14.65
CA LEU A 639 27.28 5.21 14.68
C LEU A 639 28.38 5.35 15.72
N PRO A 640 28.52 4.38 16.64
CA PRO A 640 29.57 4.44 17.66
C PRO A 640 30.97 4.25 17.05
N TYR A 641 31.05 3.65 15.86
CA TYR A 641 32.26 3.34 15.11
C TYR A 641 31.95 3.48 13.61
N GLN A 642 32.91 3.93 12.81
CA GLN A 642 32.77 4.00 11.37
C GLN A 642 33.02 2.60 10.76
N PRO A 643 32.01 1.96 10.13
CA PRO A 643 32.21 0.67 9.48
C PRO A 643 33.14 0.83 8.27
N PRO A 644 34.05 -0.13 8.02
CA PRO A 644 34.83 -0.15 6.78
C PRO A 644 33.90 -0.38 5.57
N VAL A 645 34.25 0.26 4.44
CA VAL A 645 33.56 0.12 3.15
C VAL A 645 34.48 -0.62 2.18
N VAL A 646 33.95 -1.63 1.50
CA VAL A 646 34.69 -2.47 0.55
C VAL A 646 33.89 -2.62 -0.74
N PHE A 647 34.58 -2.63 -1.88
CA PHE A 647 34.00 -2.76 -3.22
C PHE A 647 34.40 -4.10 -3.83
N LEU A 648 33.41 -4.88 -4.30
CA LEU A 648 33.61 -6.27 -4.73
C LEU A 648 33.18 -6.53 -6.17
N SER A 649 34.06 -7.20 -6.90
CA SER A 649 33.73 -7.99 -8.09
C SER A 649 33.44 -9.44 -7.70
N ASN A 650 32.19 -9.88 -7.86
CA ASN A 650 31.82 -11.30 -7.73
C ASN A 650 32.05 -12.09 -9.03
N SER A 651 32.52 -11.41 -10.09
CA SER A 651 32.74 -12.00 -11.41
C SER A 651 34.17 -12.51 -11.54
N ASN A 652 34.34 -13.67 -12.19
CA ASN A 652 35.66 -14.24 -12.52
C ASN A 652 36.62 -14.39 -11.32
N THR A 653 36.11 -14.59 -10.10
CA THR A 653 36.90 -14.63 -8.85
C THR A 653 38.02 -15.69 -8.83
N ARG A 654 37.92 -16.70 -9.69
CA ARG A 654 38.95 -17.75 -9.84
C ARG A 654 40.16 -17.30 -10.64
N SER A 655 39.98 -16.39 -11.59
CA SER A 655 40.98 -16.03 -12.61
C SER A 655 41.36 -14.56 -12.61
N SER A 656 40.50 -13.64 -12.18
CA SER A 656 40.78 -12.20 -12.13
C SER A 656 41.66 -11.87 -10.91
N MET A 657 42.76 -11.16 -11.16
CA MET A 657 43.60 -10.61 -10.07
C MET A 657 42.86 -9.50 -9.34
N TYR A 658 42.15 -8.63 -10.05
CA TYR A 658 41.33 -7.58 -9.47
C TYR A 658 40.29 -8.13 -8.47
N ALA A 659 39.56 -9.17 -8.85
CA ALA A 659 38.60 -9.79 -7.95
C ALA A 659 39.29 -10.41 -6.71
N ARG A 660 40.52 -10.92 -6.82
CA ARG A 660 41.28 -11.41 -5.67
C ARG A 660 41.68 -10.28 -4.73
N ASP A 661 42.10 -9.14 -5.27
CA ASP A 661 42.48 -7.96 -4.49
C ASP A 661 41.26 -7.39 -3.74
N CYS A 662 40.10 -7.28 -4.39
CA CYS A 662 38.85 -6.88 -3.74
C CYS A 662 38.48 -7.78 -2.54
N PHE A 663 38.65 -9.09 -2.66
CA PHE A 663 38.36 -10.02 -1.57
C PHE A 663 39.44 -10.04 -0.49
N LEU A 664 40.68 -9.65 -0.81
CA LEU A 664 41.71 -9.39 0.18
C LEU A 664 41.33 -8.18 1.04
N GLU A 665 40.87 -7.09 0.43
CA GLU A 665 40.34 -5.93 1.16
C GLU A 665 39.14 -6.30 2.04
N LEU A 666 38.23 -7.17 1.57
CA LEU A 666 37.13 -7.68 2.41
C LEU A 666 37.64 -8.44 3.63
N TYR A 667 38.64 -9.31 3.44
CA TYR A 667 39.22 -10.06 4.54
C TYR A 667 39.88 -9.13 5.56
N GLU A 668 40.65 -8.13 5.10
CA GLU A 668 41.28 -7.13 5.96
C GLU A 668 40.25 -6.30 6.72
N ALA A 669 39.14 -5.90 6.08
CA ALA A 669 38.04 -5.21 6.73
C ALA A 669 37.37 -6.06 7.82
N VAL A 670 37.15 -7.35 7.57
CA VAL A 670 36.61 -8.30 8.57
C VAL A 670 37.59 -8.46 9.75
N VAL A 671 38.88 -8.60 9.48
CA VAL A 671 39.92 -8.68 10.53
C VAL A 671 39.95 -7.39 11.36
N SER A 672 39.90 -6.23 10.71
CA SER A 672 39.87 -4.92 11.37
C SER A 672 38.67 -4.79 12.31
N VAL A 673 37.49 -5.23 11.87
CA VAL A 673 36.27 -5.28 12.71
C VAL A 673 36.42 -6.25 13.89
N GLU A 674 36.93 -7.46 13.66
CA GLU A 674 37.19 -8.42 14.74
C GLU A 674 38.19 -7.86 15.77
N GLU A 675 39.28 -7.22 15.34
CA GLU A 675 40.28 -6.63 16.22
C GLU A 675 39.76 -5.39 16.96
N GLY A 676 39.00 -4.53 16.28
CA GLY A 676 38.31 -3.39 16.89
C GLY A 676 37.33 -3.80 17.97
N ALA A 677 36.68 -4.97 17.81
CA ALA A 677 35.84 -5.60 18.83
C ALA A 677 36.63 -6.42 19.86
N ARG A 678 37.97 -6.38 19.86
CA ARG A 678 38.86 -7.20 20.71
C ARG A 678 38.60 -8.71 20.60
N ARG A 679 38.20 -9.16 19.41
CA ARG A 679 37.76 -10.52 19.07
C ARG A 679 36.57 -11.01 19.87
N ALA A 680 35.86 -10.11 20.57
CA ALA A 680 34.56 -10.42 21.12
C ALA A 680 33.59 -10.60 19.95
N LYS A 681 32.81 -11.67 19.97
CA LYS A 681 31.75 -11.86 18.99
C LYS A 681 30.51 -11.11 19.44
N PHE A 682 29.79 -10.56 18.47
CA PHE A 682 28.46 -10.03 18.71
C PHE A 682 27.56 -11.16 19.21
N THR A 683 27.17 -11.08 20.47
CA THR A 683 26.15 -11.94 21.06
C THR A 683 24.95 -11.05 21.31
N CYS A 684 23.77 -11.50 20.89
CA CYS A 684 22.56 -10.73 21.14
C CYS A 684 22.21 -10.85 22.64
N THR A 685 22.77 -9.96 23.46
CA THR A 685 22.55 -9.90 24.91
C THR A 685 21.08 -9.71 25.25
N PHE A 686 20.31 -9.05 24.38
CA PHE A 686 18.85 -8.91 24.50
C PHE A 686 18.12 -10.26 24.60
N PHE A 687 18.50 -11.27 23.80
CA PHE A 687 17.88 -12.60 23.86
C PHE A 687 18.47 -13.50 24.96
N GLN A 688 19.74 -13.30 25.32
CA GLN A 688 20.38 -14.05 26.41
C GLN A 688 19.91 -13.58 27.80
N GLU A 689 19.69 -12.29 28.01
CA GLU A 689 19.08 -11.76 29.25
C GLU A 689 17.60 -12.17 29.38
N MET A 690 16.86 -12.25 28.27
CA MET A 690 15.51 -12.84 28.27
C MET A 690 15.55 -14.32 28.66
N ASN A 691 16.41 -15.14 28.03
CA ASN A 691 16.52 -16.56 28.36
C ASN A 691 16.92 -16.82 29.83
N ASN A 692 17.81 -16.00 30.40
CA ASN A 692 18.19 -16.12 31.81
C ASN A 692 17.08 -15.68 32.78
N ARG A 693 16.12 -14.86 32.34
CA ARG A 693 14.90 -14.52 33.11
C ARG A 693 13.77 -15.53 32.94
N MET A 694 13.80 -16.40 31.91
CA MET A 694 12.73 -17.34 31.55
C MET A 694 12.76 -18.69 32.29
N GLY A 695 13.35 -18.74 33.49
CA GLY A 695 13.11 -19.86 34.42
C GLY A 695 11.68 -19.88 34.99
N VAL A 696 10.89 -18.81 34.79
CA VAL A 696 9.51 -18.70 35.27
C VAL A 696 8.67 -17.97 34.22
N ALA A 697 7.57 -18.60 33.81
CA ALA A 697 6.55 -18.16 32.84
C ALA A 697 6.98 -18.11 31.35
N GLN A 698 6.70 -19.23 30.66
CA GLN A 698 6.51 -19.26 29.21
C GLN A 698 5.20 -18.56 28.87
N ASP A 699 5.27 -17.31 28.42
CA ASP A 699 4.41 -16.63 27.45
C ASP A 699 4.50 -15.11 27.67
N ASN A 700 4.49 -14.36 26.56
CA ASN A 700 4.38 -12.89 26.51
C ASN A 700 5.61 -12.02 26.80
N PHE A 701 6.67 -12.15 25.99
CA PHE A 701 7.56 -11.00 25.75
C PHE A 701 8.06 -10.87 24.31
N ILE A 702 8.30 -11.98 23.59
CA ILE A 702 8.63 -11.96 22.15
C ILE A 702 7.49 -11.33 21.33
N VAL A 703 6.23 -11.57 21.73
CA VAL A 703 5.04 -10.95 21.13
C VAL A 703 5.01 -9.43 21.37
N GLN A 704 5.52 -8.95 22.51
CA GLN A 704 5.62 -7.51 22.78
C GLN A 704 6.76 -6.85 22.01
N SER A 705 7.93 -7.46 21.89
CA SER A 705 9.04 -6.90 21.10
C SER A 705 8.74 -6.89 19.59
N ILE A 706 8.01 -7.91 19.09
CA ILE A 706 7.48 -7.94 17.73
C ILE A 706 6.37 -6.90 17.55
N ARG A 707 5.50 -6.69 18.55
CA ARG A 707 4.53 -5.56 18.53
C ARG A 707 5.24 -4.22 18.51
N THR A 708 6.30 -3.99 19.29
CA THR A 708 7.03 -2.72 19.27
C THR A 708 7.75 -2.51 17.94
N ALA A 709 8.30 -3.56 17.32
CA ALA A 709 8.89 -3.50 15.98
C ALA A 709 7.84 -3.32 14.86
N ALA A 710 6.65 -3.90 14.99
CA ALA A 710 5.55 -3.79 14.02
C ALA A 710 4.78 -2.46 14.15
N VAL A 711 4.63 -1.92 15.37
CA VAL A 711 3.94 -0.65 15.66
C VAL A 711 4.77 0.56 15.22
N SER A 712 6.08 0.41 15.04
CA SER A 712 6.98 1.52 14.69
C SER A 712 7.53 1.48 13.26
N VAL A 713 6.89 0.73 12.35
CA VAL A 713 7.09 0.82 10.89
C VAL A 713 6.10 1.80 10.24
N PRO A 714 4.84 1.94 10.69
CA PRO A 714 3.93 2.96 10.15
C PRO A 714 4.20 4.39 10.65
N GLN A 715 4.69 4.57 11.89
CA GLN A 715 4.89 5.90 12.50
C GLN A 715 6.12 6.68 12.00
N MET A 716 6.92 6.16 11.07
CA MET A 716 8.16 6.83 10.61
C MET A 716 8.00 7.65 9.33
N ILE A 717 6.84 7.63 8.68
CA ILE A 717 6.57 8.36 7.44
C ILE A 717 6.09 9.80 7.71
N GLN A 718 5.59 10.13 8.91
CA GLN A 718 4.85 11.38 9.12
C GLN A 718 5.54 12.55 9.84
N SER A 719 6.77 12.46 10.35
CA SER A 719 7.38 13.60 11.07
C SER A 719 8.68 14.09 10.44
N GLY A 720 8.58 14.53 9.19
CA GLY A 720 9.54 15.44 8.58
C GLY A 720 9.36 16.86 9.10
N THR A 721 10.16 17.23 10.10
CA THR A 721 10.58 18.59 10.54
C THR A 721 10.09 19.16 11.89
N LYS A 722 11.10 19.38 12.76
CA LYS A 722 11.33 20.43 13.78
C LYS A 722 10.33 20.60 14.92
N ASN A 723 10.66 20.02 16.09
CA ASN A 723 11.11 20.80 17.26
C ASN A 723 11.81 19.90 18.29
N VAL A 724 13.00 20.33 18.70
CA VAL A 724 13.82 19.75 19.78
C VAL A 724 13.66 20.67 21.00
N VAL A 725 13.70 20.07 22.20
CA VAL A 725 13.87 20.64 23.56
C VAL A 725 12.60 20.67 24.45
N SER A 726 12.76 20.07 25.64
CA SER A 726 11.86 19.97 26.81
C SER A 726 10.92 18.76 26.77
N ALA A 727 10.99 17.74 27.64
CA ALA A 727 11.47 17.70 29.02
C ALA A 727 11.95 16.28 29.41
N CYS A 728 13.22 16.17 29.81
CA CYS A 728 13.56 15.33 30.96
C CYS A 728 13.22 16.15 32.21
N SER A 729 12.05 15.93 32.81
CA SER A 729 11.86 16.11 34.25
C SER A 729 10.51 15.52 34.68
N VAL A 730 10.57 14.60 35.65
CA VAL A 730 9.47 14.07 36.49
C VAL A 730 8.62 12.93 35.91
N MET A 731 9.16 11.71 35.85
CA MET A 731 8.82 10.54 36.69
C MET A 731 9.51 9.28 36.17
#